data_AF-A0A1F5BEL9-F1
#
_entry.id   AF-A0A1F5BEL9-F1
#
_cell.length_a   1.000
_cell.length_b   1.000
_cell.length_c   1.000
_cell.angle_alpha   90.00
_cell.angle_beta   90.00
_cell.angle_gamma   90.00
#
_symmetry.space_group_name_H-M   'P 1'
#
loop_
_entity.id
_entity.type
_entity.pdbx_description
1 polymer ?
#
loop_
_entity_poly.entity_id
_entity_poly.type
_entity_poly.pdbx_seq_one_letter_code
_entity_poly.pdbx_strand_id
1 'polypeptide(L)'
;MISEKVQRIGASPTLKISAKAKAMKAEGIDVIDLSVGEPDLPTPENIKEAGIKAIRDNFTKYTDSDGILPLRKAIAKRLKEDFGLEYGPKQIIVSAGAKSSLFHLVQALVDEGEEVIIPAPYWVTYPECVALAKGKSVIVPTREEDGFLLTPEALKASISPATKAIILNNPANPTGGAYTKDQLLALAEVIRGEDVYVVADEIYSSLVYDNFKFTSFAALGDDIKKKTIIVNGVSKSYSMTGWRIGFAAGPAEVIDGMSKIQSHTTSNACSIAQKAGLEAYDGPQYDVQKMVAEFQRRRNYCLMRLATVQGLACFKPLGAFYLFPNVKSFYDKEAGGAKIRNSYGLAYYLLKEARVAIVPGDAFGADGYIRLSYATSMTSLEKSMDRIIEALGRLKTAKKAKRVALNNTATRVKKAVPVETEIDARMRDALAAEMEGHLGYEGRYEWNANINGAVIQLRTNVAHLNDFWVENFPPAPAEAGMTPHGMIYAVDGIAGREPRGFYHAETQTGILVNTDNYGSLRSLAIGLAMDIAVRTAGAGTAGAVRGMSTDIDGSGLILVGPPGTKKTELFFELLADPRFKLQANDVVFVRIAGGRAVADCVERKLYMPTAAVELDRRLAPLFDRSKCENVIVHKDDCQDMDCQRADDCRLDKGSLYCYKAAKEAHAMLDPGWLGGPAASVRRTNLRWLVLLRNDATSPAVVEIGKDEALRTLEAGEAAGAKKALTAGKTQPYYNPHLLGAGPEKLEVQRAFFGRLLDSARCVLFNSGVAGADKLKELVSSGR
;
A
#
# COMPACT_ATOMS: atom_id res chain seq x y z
N MET A 1 22.55 -9.81 0.53
CA MET A 1 21.25 -10.30 1.07
C MET A 1 21.27 -10.15 2.59
N ILE A 2 20.17 -9.67 3.17
CA ILE A 2 19.96 -9.60 4.63
C ILE A 2 18.85 -10.60 5.02
N SER A 3 18.71 -10.93 6.31
CA SER A 3 17.73 -11.93 6.77
C SER A 3 16.27 -11.54 6.50
N GLU A 4 15.40 -12.52 6.25
CA GLU A 4 13.95 -12.35 6.06
C GLU A 4 13.28 -11.57 7.22
N LYS A 5 13.70 -11.81 8.47
CA LYS A 5 13.18 -11.08 9.65
C LYS A 5 13.35 -9.56 9.52
N VAL A 6 14.48 -9.11 8.96
CA VAL A 6 14.76 -7.68 8.73
C VAL A 6 13.96 -7.14 7.54
N GLN A 7 13.63 -7.97 6.56
CA GLN A 7 12.78 -7.57 5.43
C GLN A 7 11.30 -7.40 5.83
N ARG A 8 10.87 -8.04 6.92
CA ARG A 8 9.49 -7.95 7.44
C ARG A 8 9.21 -6.69 8.25
N ILE A 9 10.24 -5.94 8.68
CA ILE A 9 10.07 -4.70 9.44
C ILE A 9 10.11 -3.47 8.53
N GLY A 10 9.19 -2.54 8.76
CA GLY A 10 9.15 -1.27 8.03
C GLY A 10 10.18 -0.27 8.54
N ALA A 11 10.72 0.58 7.66
CA ALA A 11 11.44 1.77 8.13
C ALA A 11 10.46 2.70 8.87
N SER A 12 10.75 3.04 10.13
CA SER A 12 9.85 3.85 10.94
C SER A 12 9.45 5.15 10.23
N PRO A 13 8.14 5.39 9.96
CA PRO A 13 7.69 6.60 9.25
C PRO A 13 8.09 7.90 9.96
N THR A 14 8.24 7.85 11.29
CA THR A 14 8.71 8.96 12.13
C THR A 14 10.12 9.43 11.72
N LEU A 15 10.98 8.53 11.24
CA LEU A 15 12.35 8.84 10.87
C LEU A 15 12.44 9.68 9.58
N LYS A 16 11.51 9.52 8.63
CA LYS A 16 11.56 10.27 7.34
C LYS A 16 11.29 11.76 7.55
N ILE A 17 10.27 12.11 8.34
CA ILE A 17 9.94 13.50 8.66
C ILE A 17 11.03 14.11 9.57
N SER A 18 11.50 13.36 10.57
CA SER A 18 12.58 13.80 11.44
C SER A 18 13.88 14.08 10.68
N ALA A 19 14.26 13.20 9.73
CA ALA A 19 15.42 13.40 8.88
C ALA A 19 15.30 14.67 8.02
N LYS A 20 14.12 14.92 7.42
CA LYS A 20 13.88 16.14 6.64
C LYS A 20 13.90 17.40 7.50
N ALA A 21 13.30 17.36 8.69
CA ALA A 21 13.35 18.46 9.65
C ALA A 21 14.78 18.77 10.11
N LYS A 22 15.59 17.73 10.35
CA LYS A 22 17.01 17.88 10.69
C LYS A 22 17.83 18.49 9.55
N ALA A 23 17.57 18.06 8.30
CA ALA A 23 18.20 18.65 7.12
C ALA A 23 17.85 20.14 6.97
N MET A 24 16.57 20.50 7.12
CA MET A 24 16.13 21.90 7.08
C MET A 24 16.76 22.75 8.19
N LYS A 25 16.90 22.21 9.41
CA LYS A 25 17.63 22.89 10.50
C LYS A 25 19.10 23.09 10.15
N ALA A 26 19.75 22.11 9.54
CA ALA A 26 21.14 22.22 9.09
C ALA A 26 21.33 23.25 7.98
N GLU A 27 20.30 23.50 7.18
CA GLU A 27 20.22 24.58 6.18
C GLU A 27 19.92 25.96 6.81
N GLY A 28 19.86 26.07 8.15
CA GLY A 28 19.57 27.32 8.87
C GLY A 28 18.08 27.67 8.93
N ILE A 29 17.18 26.76 8.53
CA ILE A 29 15.73 26.98 8.60
C ILE A 29 15.25 26.73 10.03
N ASP A 30 14.56 27.72 10.60
CA ASP A 30 13.94 27.66 11.91
C ASP A 30 12.70 26.72 11.92
N VAL A 31 12.96 25.43 12.16
CA VAL A 31 11.96 24.36 12.26
C VAL A 31 11.67 24.01 13.71
N ILE A 32 10.40 24.00 14.10
CA ILE A 32 9.95 23.52 15.41
C ILE A 32 9.62 22.03 15.31
N ASP A 33 10.12 21.22 16.23
CA ASP A 33 9.93 19.77 16.19
C ASP A 33 8.96 19.32 17.30
N LEU A 34 7.73 19.00 16.89
CA LEU A 34 6.71 18.40 17.76
C LEU A 34 6.57 16.89 17.53
N SER A 35 7.52 16.28 16.81
CA SER A 35 7.50 14.85 16.51
C SER A 35 8.15 14.02 17.62
N VAL A 36 9.03 14.62 18.43
CA VAL A 36 9.83 13.91 19.45
C VAL A 36 9.04 13.71 20.75
N GLY A 37 9.05 12.48 21.26
CA GLY A 37 8.37 12.10 22.49
C GLY A 37 9.27 12.16 23.72
N GLU A 38 9.95 13.27 23.96
CA GLU A 38 10.94 13.44 25.03
C GLU A 38 10.63 14.69 25.86
N PRO A 39 10.56 14.59 27.20
CA PRO A 39 10.52 15.75 28.08
C PRO A 39 11.69 16.72 27.82
N ASP A 40 11.40 18.01 27.71
CA ASP A 40 12.37 19.09 27.59
C ASP A 40 12.96 19.53 28.95
N LEU A 41 12.35 19.12 30.05
CA LEU A 41 12.88 19.36 31.39
C LEU A 41 14.15 18.54 31.62
N PRO A 42 15.18 19.08 32.29
CA PRO A 42 16.38 18.31 32.61
C PRO A 42 16.06 17.18 33.58
N THR A 43 16.90 16.13 33.57
CA THR A 43 16.89 15.13 34.65
C THR A 43 17.01 15.82 36.02
N PRO A 44 16.23 15.42 37.04
CA PRO A 44 16.33 15.95 38.40
C PRO A 44 17.76 15.90 38.97
N GLU A 45 18.12 16.89 39.79
CA GLU A 45 19.51 17.10 40.19
C GLU A 45 20.05 15.98 41.08
N ASN A 46 19.24 15.48 42.02
CA ASN A 46 19.59 14.33 42.86
C ASN A 46 19.94 13.10 42.00
N ILE A 47 19.19 12.87 40.92
CA ILE A 47 19.41 11.75 40.00
C ILE A 47 20.72 11.94 39.20
N LYS A 48 21.03 13.17 38.76
CA LYS A 48 22.31 13.47 38.09
C LYS A 48 23.48 13.20 39.03
N GLU A 49 23.41 13.70 40.26
CA GLU A 49 24.46 13.51 41.27
C GLU A 49 24.66 12.03 41.60
N ALA A 50 23.60 11.22 41.66
CA ALA A 50 23.73 9.77 41.82
C ALA A 50 24.48 9.10 40.65
N GLY A 51 24.22 9.53 39.42
CA GLY A 51 24.97 9.09 38.24
C GLY A 51 26.44 9.52 38.26
N ILE A 52 26.71 10.78 38.60
CA ILE A 52 28.08 11.32 38.73
C ILE A 52 28.84 10.59 39.83
N LYS A 53 28.20 10.35 40.98
CA LYS A 53 28.78 9.58 42.09
C LYS A 53 29.12 8.16 41.66
N ALA A 54 28.25 7.49 40.91
CA ALA A 54 28.54 6.16 40.38
C ALA A 54 29.79 6.13 39.48
N ILE A 55 30.00 7.18 38.69
CA ILE A 55 31.23 7.34 37.89
C ILE A 55 32.45 7.53 38.81
N ARG A 56 32.38 8.47 39.77
CA ARG A 56 33.47 8.78 40.72
C ARG A 56 33.86 7.55 41.56
N ASP A 57 32.88 6.75 41.95
CA ASP A 57 33.07 5.53 42.74
C ASP A 57 33.51 4.32 41.90
N ASN A 58 33.79 4.50 40.60
CA ASN A 58 34.16 3.42 39.67
C ASN A 58 33.12 2.28 39.59
N PHE A 59 31.82 2.59 39.70
CA PHE A 59 30.74 1.63 39.48
C PHE A 59 30.52 1.34 37.98
N THR A 60 31.57 0.84 37.33
CA THR A 60 31.70 0.74 35.85
C THR A 60 31.86 -0.70 35.36
N LYS A 61 31.72 -1.69 36.25
CA LYS A 61 31.82 -3.12 35.91
C LYS A 61 30.45 -3.71 35.57
N TYR A 62 30.46 -4.93 35.04
CA TYR A 62 29.24 -5.71 34.81
C TYR A 62 28.40 -5.81 36.08
N THR A 63 27.09 -5.77 35.90
CA THR A 63 26.11 -6.05 36.96
C THR A 63 25.37 -7.33 36.60
N ASP A 64 24.52 -7.82 37.52
CA ASP A 64 23.56 -8.87 37.20
C ASP A 64 22.78 -8.52 35.93
N SER A 65 22.48 -9.52 35.10
CA SER A 65 21.74 -9.32 33.84
C SER A 65 20.39 -8.65 34.10
N ASP A 66 19.72 -9.04 35.19
CA ASP A 66 18.41 -8.49 35.58
C ASP A 66 18.49 -7.10 36.23
N GLY A 67 19.70 -6.58 36.41
CA GLY A 67 19.97 -5.34 37.12
C GLY A 67 20.27 -5.54 38.60
N ILE A 68 20.91 -4.51 39.17
CA ILE A 68 21.39 -4.51 40.55
C ILE A 68 20.23 -4.73 41.53
N LEU A 69 20.44 -5.60 42.52
CA LEU A 69 19.42 -5.92 43.52
C LEU A 69 18.80 -4.68 44.21
N PRO A 70 19.58 -3.64 44.59
CA PRO A 70 19.00 -2.42 45.17
C PRO A 70 17.96 -1.75 44.26
N LEU A 71 18.23 -1.65 42.95
CA LEU A 71 17.31 -1.05 42.00
C LEU A 71 16.03 -1.88 41.86
N ARG A 72 16.14 -3.21 41.76
CA ARG A 72 14.96 -4.09 41.71
C ARG A 72 14.10 -3.98 42.97
N LYS A 73 14.72 -3.83 44.15
CA LYS A 73 14.00 -3.58 45.41
C LYS A 73 13.31 -2.22 45.43
N ALA A 74 13.97 -1.16 44.95
CA ALA A 74 13.39 0.17 44.85
C ALA A 74 12.19 0.21 43.89
N ILE A 75 12.28 -0.49 42.75
CA ILE A 75 11.16 -0.68 41.82
C ILE A 75 9.99 -1.40 42.50
N ALA A 76 10.25 -2.52 43.18
CA ALA A 76 9.22 -3.28 43.90
C ALA A 76 8.51 -2.41 44.96
N LYS A 77 9.30 -1.64 45.73
CA LYS A 77 8.78 -0.70 46.72
C LYS A 77 7.90 0.36 46.05
N ARG A 78 8.35 0.94 44.94
CA ARG A 78 7.60 1.96 44.19
C ARG A 78 6.28 1.41 43.64
N LEU A 79 6.28 0.21 43.08
CA LEU A 79 5.06 -0.46 42.59
C LEU A 79 4.05 -0.69 43.73
N LYS A 80 4.52 -1.01 44.94
CA LYS A 80 3.69 -1.16 46.13
C LYS A 80 3.12 0.19 46.58
N GLU A 81 3.93 1.23 46.63
CA GLU A 81 3.52 2.57 47.06
C GLU A 81 2.54 3.23 46.08
N ASP A 82 2.80 3.13 44.78
CA ASP A 82 2.01 3.80 43.74
C ASP A 82 0.74 3.05 43.39
N PHE A 83 0.79 1.71 43.37
CA PHE A 83 -0.29 0.88 42.82
C PHE A 83 -0.77 -0.25 43.75
N GLY A 84 -0.19 -0.38 44.95
CA GLY A 84 -0.53 -1.48 45.87
C GLY A 84 -0.01 -2.84 45.42
N LEU A 85 0.96 -2.90 44.51
CA LEU A 85 1.44 -4.13 43.89
C LEU A 85 2.70 -4.68 44.55
N GLU A 86 2.61 -5.89 45.11
CA GLU A 86 3.77 -6.57 45.70
C GLU A 86 4.49 -7.49 44.70
N TYR A 87 5.77 -7.24 44.43
CA TYR A 87 6.61 -8.11 43.59
C TYR A 87 7.90 -8.45 44.31
N GLY A 88 8.35 -9.71 44.21
CA GLY A 88 9.68 -10.10 44.66
C GLY A 88 10.76 -9.64 43.67
N PRO A 89 12.05 -9.51 44.07
CA PRO A 89 13.11 -9.10 43.16
C PRO A 89 13.32 -10.01 41.94
N LYS A 90 12.95 -11.29 42.02
CA LYS A 90 13.00 -12.25 40.89
C LYS A 90 11.86 -12.05 39.88
N GLN A 91 10.88 -11.23 40.23
CA GLN A 91 9.76 -10.88 39.36
C GLN A 91 9.99 -9.55 38.65
N ILE A 92 11.21 -9.00 38.68
CA ILE A 92 11.57 -7.71 38.11
C ILE A 92 12.88 -7.85 37.32
N ILE A 93 12.89 -7.36 36.09
CA ILE A 93 14.08 -7.23 35.23
C ILE A 93 14.27 -5.77 34.83
N VAL A 94 15.50 -5.28 34.90
CA VAL A 94 15.89 -3.95 34.41
C VAL A 94 16.58 -4.10 33.05
N SER A 95 16.15 -3.30 32.07
CA SER A 95 16.66 -3.33 30.69
C SER A 95 17.14 -1.95 30.23
N ALA A 96 17.77 -1.91 29.04
CA ALA A 96 18.22 -0.69 28.36
C ALA A 96 17.07 0.21 27.83
N GLY A 97 16.16 0.58 28.74
CA GLY A 97 14.91 1.28 28.47
C GLY A 97 13.73 0.34 28.24
N ALA A 98 12.52 0.87 28.41
CA ALA A 98 11.27 0.11 28.28
C ALA A 98 11.09 -0.54 26.89
N LYS A 99 11.66 0.05 25.83
CA LYS A 99 11.69 -0.56 24.49
C LYS A 99 12.40 -1.92 24.49
N SER A 100 13.53 -2.04 25.19
CA SER A 100 14.24 -3.33 25.32
C SER A 100 13.43 -4.31 26.17
N SER A 101 12.77 -3.82 27.23
CA SER A 101 11.87 -4.66 28.03
C SER A 101 10.73 -5.23 27.18
N LEU A 102 10.06 -4.41 26.35
CA LEU A 102 9.04 -4.88 25.40
C LEU A 102 9.60 -5.87 24.38
N PHE A 103 10.78 -5.59 23.81
CA PHE A 103 11.40 -6.48 22.86
C PHE A 103 11.71 -7.85 23.48
N HIS A 104 12.39 -7.89 24.63
CA HIS A 104 12.70 -9.15 25.32
C HIS A 104 11.43 -9.88 25.75
N LEU A 105 10.40 -9.15 26.21
CA LEU A 105 9.12 -9.72 26.61
C LEU A 105 8.42 -10.41 25.43
N VAL A 106 8.32 -9.74 24.28
CA VAL A 106 7.70 -10.31 23.09
C VAL A 106 8.49 -11.51 22.58
N GLN A 107 9.83 -11.43 22.56
CA GLN A 107 10.66 -12.58 22.17
C GLN A 107 10.60 -13.76 23.15
N ALA A 108 10.31 -13.50 24.43
CA ALA A 108 10.17 -14.55 25.46
C ALA A 108 8.78 -15.18 25.46
N LEU A 109 7.75 -14.44 25.03
CA LEU A 109 6.37 -14.91 25.06
C LEU A 109 5.88 -15.50 23.75
N VAL A 110 6.31 -14.98 22.59
CA VAL A 110 5.63 -15.20 21.31
C VAL A 110 6.41 -16.16 20.43
N ASP A 111 5.77 -17.26 20.07
CA ASP A 111 6.24 -18.21 19.07
C ASP A 111 5.81 -17.83 17.63
N GLU A 112 6.39 -18.49 16.64
CA GLU A 112 6.08 -18.25 15.24
C GLU A 112 4.60 -18.55 14.93
N GLY A 113 3.89 -17.56 14.38
CA GLY A 113 2.47 -17.65 14.04
C GLY A 113 1.50 -17.32 15.18
N GLU A 114 1.95 -17.19 16.43
CA GLU A 114 1.11 -16.73 17.54
C GLU A 114 0.68 -15.27 17.36
N GLU A 115 -0.51 -14.94 17.85
CA GLU A 115 -1.16 -13.66 17.69
C GLU A 115 -0.95 -12.75 18.91
N VAL A 116 -0.68 -11.48 18.64
CA VAL A 116 -0.64 -10.42 19.67
C VAL A 116 -1.64 -9.34 19.31
N ILE A 117 -2.61 -9.11 20.19
CA ILE A 117 -3.65 -8.09 20.03
C ILE A 117 -3.07 -6.71 20.35
N ILE A 118 -3.27 -5.75 19.45
CA ILE A 118 -2.76 -4.38 19.58
C ILE A 118 -3.88 -3.39 19.22
N PRO A 119 -4.42 -2.62 20.18
CA PRO A 119 -5.41 -1.59 19.89
C PRO A 119 -4.80 -0.43 19.09
N ALA A 120 -5.43 -0.04 17.98
CA ALA A 120 -5.06 1.16 17.23
C ALA A 120 -5.91 2.36 17.68
N PRO A 121 -5.35 3.57 17.83
CA PRO A 121 -3.98 3.95 17.46
C PRO A 121 -2.91 3.42 18.43
N TYR A 122 -1.82 2.86 17.91
CA TYR A 122 -0.78 2.18 18.69
C TYR A 122 0.59 2.86 18.60
N TRP A 123 1.48 2.62 19.55
CA TRP A 123 2.88 3.02 19.40
C TRP A 123 3.58 2.16 18.34
N VAL A 124 4.26 2.85 17.42
CA VAL A 124 4.86 2.32 16.18
C VAL A 124 5.75 1.07 16.34
N THR A 125 6.28 0.81 17.54
CA THR A 125 7.20 -0.31 17.78
C THR A 125 6.48 -1.61 18.15
N TYR A 126 5.25 -1.57 18.66
CA TYR A 126 4.53 -2.79 19.06
C TYR A 126 4.41 -3.82 17.91
N PRO A 127 3.86 -3.48 16.73
CA PRO A 127 3.74 -4.47 15.65
C PRO A 127 5.09 -4.96 15.13
N GLU A 128 6.11 -4.10 15.13
CA GLU A 128 7.46 -4.45 14.68
C GLU A 128 8.14 -5.46 15.62
N CYS A 129 7.96 -5.32 16.95
CA CYS A 129 8.46 -6.30 17.92
C CYS A 129 7.83 -7.68 17.71
N VAL A 130 6.52 -7.72 17.44
CA VAL A 130 5.78 -8.95 17.15
C VAL A 130 6.27 -9.58 15.85
N ALA A 131 6.44 -8.77 14.79
CA ALA A 131 6.97 -9.24 13.51
C ALA A 131 8.39 -9.82 13.61
N LEU A 132 9.25 -9.24 14.45
CA LEU A 132 10.60 -9.78 14.71
C LEU A 132 10.60 -11.13 15.43
N ALA A 133 9.59 -11.39 16.27
CA ALA A 133 9.33 -12.71 16.87
C ALA A 133 8.68 -13.70 15.88
N LYS A 134 8.36 -13.24 14.65
CA LYS A 134 7.53 -13.95 13.68
C LYS A 134 6.09 -14.23 14.16
N GLY A 135 5.62 -13.48 15.15
CA GLY A 135 4.21 -13.45 15.52
C GLY A 135 3.38 -12.64 14.53
N LYS A 136 2.06 -12.68 14.71
CA LYS A 136 1.07 -11.94 13.92
C LYS A 136 0.42 -10.85 14.79
N SER A 137 0.53 -9.60 14.34
CA SER A 137 -0.16 -8.49 15.00
C SER A 137 -1.64 -8.48 14.60
N VAL A 138 -2.53 -8.61 15.57
CA VAL A 138 -3.98 -8.44 15.40
C VAL A 138 -4.34 -7.01 15.80
N ILE A 139 -4.41 -6.13 14.81
CA ILE A 139 -4.71 -4.71 15.03
C ILE A 139 -6.21 -4.52 15.22
N VAL A 140 -6.61 -3.93 16.36
CA VAL A 140 -8.02 -3.67 16.69
C VAL A 140 -8.28 -2.16 16.68
N PRO A 141 -8.99 -1.62 15.67
CA PRO A 141 -9.30 -0.19 15.61
C PRO A 141 -10.20 0.26 16.76
N THR A 142 -9.84 1.36 17.41
CA THR A 142 -10.67 2.06 18.41
C THR A 142 -11.23 3.36 17.84
N ARG A 143 -12.18 3.97 18.54
CA ARG A 143 -12.88 5.18 18.09
C ARG A 143 -12.56 6.38 18.99
N GLU A 144 -12.51 7.57 18.40
CA GLU A 144 -12.30 8.82 19.13
C GLU A 144 -13.40 9.09 20.16
N GLU A 145 -14.65 8.73 19.85
CA GLU A 145 -15.81 8.85 20.74
C GLU A 145 -15.69 8.02 22.03
N ASP A 146 -14.93 6.91 21.97
CA ASP A 146 -14.64 6.06 23.13
C ASP A 146 -13.28 6.42 23.78
N GLY A 147 -12.71 7.58 23.43
CA GLY A 147 -11.40 8.03 23.92
C GLY A 147 -10.22 7.20 23.39
N PHE A 148 -10.41 6.51 22.26
CA PHE A 148 -9.46 5.57 21.67
C PHE A 148 -9.13 4.37 22.57
N LEU A 149 -10.11 3.95 23.38
CA LEU A 149 -9.96 2.83 24.30
C LEU A 149 -10.56 1.56 23.68
N LEU A 150 -9.92 0.42 23.93
CA LEU A 150 -10.42 -0.89 23.55
C LEU A 150 -11.64 -1.22 24.41
N THR A 151 -12.71 -1.71 23.78
CA THR A 151 -13.90 -2.18 24.51
C THR A 151 -13.82 -3.68 24.80
N PRO A 152 -14.51 -4.18 25.84
CA PRO A 152 -14.59 -5.61 26.13
C PRO A 152 -15.10 -6.45 24.96
N GLU A 153 -16.06 -5.93 24.19
CA GLU A 153 -16.65 -6.62 23.05
C GLU A 153 -15.64 -6.76 21.91
N ALA A 154 -14.91 -5.67 21.62
CA ALA A 154 -13.85 -5.67 20.62
C ALA A 154 -12.68 -6.59 21.02
N LEU A 155 -12.31 -6.59 22.31
CA LEU A 155 -11.32 -7.52 22.86
C LEU A 155 -11.77 -8.96 22.65
N LYS A 156 -12.96 -9.32 23.14
CA LYS A 156 -13.50 -10.69 23.03
C LYS A 156 -13.59 -11.17 21.58
N ALA A 157 -13.99 -10.31 20.65
CA ALA A 157 -14.07 -10.65 19.23
C ALA A 157 -12.71 -10.83 18.56
N SER A 158 -11.64 -10.28 19.14
CA SER A 158 -10.27 -10.37 18.60
C SER A 158 -9.46 -11.55 19.15
N ILE A 159 -9.93 -12.20 20.21
CA ILE A 159 -9.26 -13.37 20.80
C ILE A 159 -9.53 -14.60 19.94
N SER A 160 -8.46 -15.35 19.67
CA SER A 160 -8.45 -16.62 18.97
C SER A 160 -7.62 -17.65 19.76
N PRO A 161 -7.69 -18.95 19.43
CA PRO A 161 -6.79 -19.95 20.03
C PRO A 161 -5.30 -19.69 19.82
N ALA A 162 -4.93 -18.85 18.84
CA ALA A 162 -3.54 -18.46 18.59
C ALA A 162 -3.13 -17.21 19.39
N THR A 163 -4.06 -16.55 20.09
CA THR A 163 -3.78 -15.32 20.84
C THR A 163 -2.90 -15.62 22.04
N LYS A 164 -1.69 -15.07 22.05
CA LYS A 164 -0.73 -15.23 23.15
C LYS A 164 -0.79 -14.08 24.14
N ALA A 165 -0.94 -12.86 23.63
CA ALA A 165 -0.91 -11.67 24.45
C ALA A 165 -1.74 -10.53 23.88
N ILE A 166 -2.11 -9.59 24.74
CA ILE A 166 -2.58 -8.26 24.38
C ILE A 166 -1.59 -7.21 24.89
N ILE A 167 -1.33 -6.18 24.09
CA ILE A 167 -0.60 -4.99 24.53
C ILE A 167 -1.59 -3.88 24.86
N LEU A 168 -1.63 -3.48 26.13
CA LEU A 168 -2.39 -2.33 26.61
C LEU A 168 -1.43 -1.22 27.02
N ASN A 169 -1.43 -0.10 26.29
CA ASN A 169 -0.67 1.09 26.64
C ASN A 169 -1.58 2.11 27.34
N ASN A 170 -1.30 2.39 28.62
CA ASN A 170 -2.16 3.20 29.47
C ASN A 170 -1.32 4.07 30.43
N PRO A 171 -1.39 5.41 30.37
CA PRO A 171 -1.96 6.23 29.30
C PRO A 171 -1.30 6.00 27.93
N ALA A 172 -2.06 6.21 26.85
CA ALA A 172 -1.68 5.79 25.51
C ALA A 172 -0.80 6.80 24.75
N ASN A 173 0.18 6.31 23.99
CA ASN A 173 0.83 6.99 22.87
C ASN A 173 0.31 6.35 21.58
N PRO A 174 -0.39 7.10 20.70
CA PRO A 174 -0.30 8.56 20.53
C PRO A 174 -1.44 9.41 21.12
N THR A 175 -2.47 8.81 21.72
CA THR A 175 -3.75 9.48 21.95
C THR A 175 -3.84 10.25 23.27
N GLY A 176 -3.04 9.85 24.26
CA GLY A 176 -3.15 10.30 25.65
C GLY A 176 -4.43 9.83 26.35
N GLY A 177 -5.16 8.88 25.75
CA GLY A 177 -6.30 8.21 26.38
C GLY A 177 -5.84 7.40 27.60
N ALA A 178 -6.70 7.31 28.61
CA ALA A 178 -6.46 6.53 29.80
C ALA A 178 -7.74 5.83 30.26
N TYR A 179 -7.62 4.59 30.70
CA TYR A 179 -8.78 3.79 31.13
C TYR A 179 -9.13 4.08 32.60
N THR A 180 -10.41 4.29 32.86
CA THR A 180 -10.94 4.24 34.23
C THR A 180 -10.85 2.83 34.81
N LYS A 181 -10.91 2.72 36.14
CA LYS A 181 -10.90 1.43 36.84
C LYS A 181 -12.02 0.51 36.35
N ASP A 182 -13.23 1.02 36.13
CA ASP A 182 -14.37 0.21 35.70
C ASP A 182 -14.19 -0.33 34.27
N GLN A 183 -13.62 0.47 33.37
CA GLN A 183 -13.27 0.01 32.01
C GLN A 183 -12.20 -1.08 32.05
N LEU A 184 -11.18 -0.92 32.90
CA LEU A 184 -10.15 -1.94 33.07
C LEU A 184 -10.72 -3.23 33.67
N LEU A 185 -11.62 -3.14 34.66
CA LEU A 185 -12.31 -4.30 35.22
C LEU A 185 -13.11 -5.04 34.14
N ALA A 186 -13.83 -4.32 33.27
CA ALA A 186 -14.57 -4.94 32.19
C ALA A 186 -13.67 -5.68 31.18
N LEU A 187 -12.48 -5.15 30.88
CA LEU A 187 -11.47 -5.87 30.09
C LEU A 187 -10.92 -7.09 30.84
N ALA A 188 -10.66 -6.95 32.14
CA ALA A 188 -10.19 -8.03 33.00
C ALA A 188 -11.17 -9.21 33.04
N GLU A 189 -12.48 -8.96 33.08
CA GLU A 189 -13.50 -10.02 33.01
C GLU A 189 -13.33 -10.89 31.75
N VAL A 190 -13.03 -10.28 30.60
CA VAL A 190 -12.77 -11.03 29.35
C VAL A 190 -11.50 -11.87 29.50
N ILE A 191 -10.42 -11.31 30.05
CA ILE A 191 -9.12 -12.00 30.20
C ILE A 191 -9.17 -13.16 31.20
N ARG A 192 -10.05 -13.13 32.22
CA ARG A 192 -10.15 -14.22 33.21
C ARG A 192 -10.43 -15.58 32.57
N GLY A 193 -11.28 -15.61 31.54
CA GLY A 193 -11.67 -16.83 30.83
C GLY A 193 -10.64 -17.36 29.83
N GLU A 194 -9.55 -16.64 29.57
CA GLU A 194 -8.67 -16.88 28.43
C GLU A 194 -7.22 -17.10 28.88
N ASP A 195 -6.46 -17.96 28.19
CA ASP A 195 -5.03 -18.15 28.47
C ASP A 195 -4.16 -17.13 27.73
N VAL A 196 -4.40 -15.85 28.04
CA VAL A 196 -3.78 -14.71 27.34
C VAL A 196 -3.04 -13.83 28.35
N TYR A 197 -1.79 -13.47 28.02
CA TYR A 197 -1.01 -12.51 28.80
C TYR A 197 -1.43 -11.07 28.50
N VAL A 198 -1.35 -10.20 29.51
CA VAL A 198 -1.53 -8.75 29.34
C VAL A 198 -0.18 -8.06 29.49
N VAL A 199 0.32 -7.49 28.41
CA VAL A 199 1.47 -6.59 28.42
C VAL A 199 0.96 -5.18 28.72
N ALA A 200 1.07 -4.77 29.97
CA ALA A 200 0.65 -3.46 30.44
C ALA A 200 1.82 -2.47 30.30
N ASP A 201 1.88 -1.74 29.18
CA ASP A 201 2.84 -0.64 29.00
C ASP A 201 2.33 0.60 29.73
N GLU A 202 2.83 0.79 30.94
CA GLU A 202 2.39 1.82 31.90
C GLU A 202 3.45 2.92 32.05
N ILE A 203 4.30 3.11 31.04
CA ILE A 203 5.41 4.10 31.04
C ILE A 203 4.97 5.55 31.29
N TYR A 204 3.69 5.88 31.08
CA TYR A 204 3.10 7.20 31.31
C TYR A 204 2.24 7.27 32.58
N SER A 205 2.24 6.23 33.42
CA SER A 205 1.35 6.11 34.60
C SER A 205 1.44 7.27 35.59
N SER A 206 2.62 7.90 35.74
CA SER A 206 2.79 9.09 36.60
C SER A 206 2.42 10.40 35.92
N LEU A 207 2.20 10.40 34.60
CA LEU A 207 1.92 11.58 33.78
C LEU A 207 0.42 11.65 33.44
N VAL A 208 -0.40 11.84 34.48
CA VAL A 208 -1.86 11.94 34.40
C VAL A 208 -2.35 13.31 34.87
N TYR A 209 -3.50 13.74 34.35
CA TYR A 209 -3.98 15.11 34.49
C TYR A 209 -5.38 15.18 35.09
N ASP A 210 -5.82 16.39 35.44
CA ASP A 210 -7.20 16.66 35.88
C ASP A 210 -7.62 15.81 37.10
N ASN A 211 -6.67 15.49 38.00
CA ASN A 211 -6.85 14.59 39.15
C ASN A 211 -7.29 13.17 38.78
N PHE A 212 -7.06 12.75 37.53
CA PHE A 212 -7.32 11.38 37.10
C PHE A 212 -6.50 10.39 37.95
N LYS A 213 -7.18 9.37 38.48
CA LYS A 213 -6.55 8.31 39.26
C LYS A 213 -6.20 7.15 38.36
N PHE A 214 -4.91 7.00 38.08
CA PHE A 214 -4.40 5.85 37.34
C PHE A 214 -4.64 4.55 38.12
N THR A 215 -4.97 3.48 37.41
CA THR A 215 -5.05 2.11 37.95
C THR A 215 -4.21 1.22 37.06
N SER A 216 -3.22 0.54 37.66
CA SER A 216 -2.45 -0.48 36.96
C SER A 216 -3.34 -1.69 36.66
N PHE A 217 -3.19 -2.30 35.48
CA PHE A 217 -4.02 -3.46 35.11
C PHE A 217 -3.77 -4.65 36.06
N ALA A 218 -2.53 -4.81 36.55
CA ALA A 218 -2.19 -5.85 37.51
C ALA A 218 -2.85 -5.64 38.89
N ALA A 219 -3.32 -4.44 39.21
CA ALA A 219 -3.92 -4.12 40.51
C ALA A 219 -5.42 -4.52 40.61
N LEU A 220 -5.98 -5.12 39.55
CA LEU A 220 -7.40 -5.49 39.47
C LEU A 220 -7.72 -6.82 40.18
N GLY A 221 -6.71 -7.60 40.55
CA GLY A 221 -6.87 -8.88 41.25
C GLY A 221 -5.62 -9.76 41.14
N ASP A 222 -5.42 -10.68 42.08
CA ASP A 222 -4.25 -11.57 42.08
C ASP A 222 -4.22 -12.55 40.89
N ASP A 223 -5.39 -12.95 40.41
CA ASP A 223 -5.57 -13.76 39.20
C ASP A 223 -5.12 -12.99 37.95
N ILE A 224 -5.49 -11.72 37.85
CA ILE A 224 -5.08 -10.83 36.76
C ILE A 224 -3.59 -10.50 36.83
N LYS A 225 -3.08 -10.22 38.03
CA LYS A 225 -1.65 -9.95 38.28
C LYS A 225 -0.77 -11.09 37.78
N LYS A 226 -1.20 -12.35 37.94
CA LYS A 226 -0.48 -13.55 37.44
C LYS A 226 -0.41 -13.63 35.91
N LYS A 227 -1.32 -12.95 35.20
CA LYS A 227 -1.32 -12.88 33.72
C LYS A 227 -0.75 -11.56 33.19
N THR A 228 -0.39 -10.62 34.06
CA THR A 228 0.02 -9.27 33.66
C THR A 228 1.52 -9.09 33.80
N ILE A 229 2.15 -8.58 32.73
CA ILE A 229 3.53 -8.10 32.74
C ILE A 229 3.49 -6.58 32.56
N ILE A 230 3.86 -5.86 33.61
CA ILE A 230 3.99 -4.41 33.60
C ILE A 230 5.29 -4.06 32.92
N VAL A 231 5.26 -3.14 31.96
CA VAL A 231 6.45 -2.48 31.42
C VAL A 231 6.40 -1.00 31.78
N ASN A 232 7.47 -0.50 32.40
CA ASN A 232 7.56 0.88 32.83
C ASN A 232 9.04 1.32 32.89
N GLY A 233 9.34 2.52 33.36
CA GLY A 233 10.72 3.01 33.40
C GLY A 233 10.85 4.50 33.71
N VAL A 234 12.10 4.95 33.81
CA VAL A 234 12.40 6.31 34.26
C VAL A 234 12.36 7.36 33.14
N SER A 235 12.23 6.91 31.89
CA SER A 235 12.42 7.78 30.71
C SER A 235 11.47 8.97 30.67
N LYS A 236 10.24 8.82 31.17
CA LYS A 236 9.17 9.81 31.01
C LYS A 236 8.93 10.59 32.29
N SER A 237 8.66 9.90 33.40
CA SER A 237 8.36 10.54 34.68
C SER A 237 9.53 11.35 35.27
N TYR A 238 10.78 11.01 34.91
CA TYR A 238 11.99 11.64 35.48
C TYR A 238 12.87 12.34 34.43
N SER A 239 12.37 12.55 33.20
CA SER A 239 13.17 13.12 32.10
C SER A 239 14.51 12.40 31.88
N MET A 240 14.49 11.06 31.85
CA MET A 240 15.69 10.21 31.73
C MET A 240 15.76 9.43 30.41
N THR A 241 15.20 9.97 29.33
CA THR A 241 15.18 9.38 27.98
C THR A 241 16.55 8.87 27.52
N GLY A 242 17.60 9.68 27.66
CA GLY A 242 18.97 9.35 27.24
C GLY A 242 19.71 8.33 28.13
N TRP A 243 19.25 8.11 29.37
CA TRP A 243 19.89 7.19 30.32
C TRP A 243 19.59 5.72 30.03
N ARG A 244 18.52 5.46 29.27
CA ARG A 244 18.13 4.12 28.81
C ARG A 244 17.89 3.13 29.96
N ILE A 245 17.02 3.49 30.91
CA ILE A 245 16.56 2.57 31.98
C ILE A 245 15.06 2.36 31.88
N GLY A 246 14.66 1.09 31.86
CA GLY A 246 13.28 0.61 31.96
C GLY A 246 13.25 -0.73 32.66
N PHE A 247 12.06 -1.21 33.00
CA PHE A 247 11.90 -2.48 33.67
C PHE A 247 10.63 -3.20 33.20
N ALA A 248 10.60 -4.51 33.43
CA ALA A 248 9.37 -5.29 33.43
C ALA A 248 9.15 -5.95 34.79
N ALA A 249 7.89 -6.06 35.22
CA ALA A 249 7.48 -6.75 36.44
C ALA A 249 6.32 -7.72 36.15
N GLY A 250 6.44 -8.98 36.56
CA GLY A 250 5.47 -10.02 36.18
C GLY A 250 5.75 -11.41 36.77
N PRO A 251 5.18 -12.48 36.20
CA PRO A 251 5.46 -13.85 36.63
C PRO A 251 6.96 -14.17 36.52
N ALA A 252 7.52 -14.79 37.55
CA ALA A 252 8.96 -15.04 37.63
C ALA A 252 9.50 -15.87 36.45
N GLU A 253 8.70 -16.80 35.93
CA GLU A 253 9.05 -17.61 34.74
C GLU A 253 9.23 -16.75 33.49
N VAL A 254 8.32 -15.80 33.23
CA VAL A 254 8.41 -14.89 32.09
C VAL A 254 9.63 -13.97 32.25
N ILE A 255 9.85 -13.46 33.45
CA ILE A 255 11.00 -12.59 33.76
C ILE A 255 12.34 -13.35 33.58
N ASP A 256 12.41 -14.62 33.98
CA ASP A 256 13.58 -15.48 33.74
C ASP A 256 13.81 -15.74 32.23
N GLY A 257 12.74 -15.94 31.47
CA GLY A 257 12.80 -16.01 30.00
C GLY A 257 13.37 -14.73 29.38
N MET A 258 12.89 -13.57 29.82
CA MET A 258 13.42 -12.27 29.40
C MET A 258 14.90 -12.10 29.77
N SER A 259 15.30 -12.56 30.96
CA SER A 259 16.70 -12.54 31.43
C SER A 259 17.63 -13.30 30.51
N LYS A 260 17.25 -14.52 30.12
CA LYS A 260 18.02 -15.37 29.18
C LYS A 260 18.22 -14.67 27.83
N ILE A 261 17.20 -13.98 27.31
CA ILE A 261 17.34 -13.22 26.06
C ILE A 261 18.24 -12.00 26.28
N GLN A 262 18.08 -11.30 27.40
CA GLN A 262 18.87 -10.11 27.71
C GLN A 262 20.37 -10.43 27.87
N SER A 263 20.70 -11.56 28.51
CA SER A 263 22.09 -11.99 28.71
C SER A 263 22.84 -12.21 27.39
N HIS A 264 22.14 -12.65 26.34
CA HIS A 264 22.71 -12.86 25.01
C HIS A 264 22.63 -11.66 24.06
N THR A 265 21.97 -10.57 24.46
CA THR A 265 21.81 -9.37 23.62
C THR A 265 22.60 -8.18 24.13
N THR A 266 22.43 -7.83 25.40
CA THR A 266 23.02 -6.63 26.01
C THR A 266 23.76 -6.91 27.31
N SER A 267 23.70 -8.14 27.83
CA SER A 267 24.17 -8.52 29.17
C SER A 267 23.37 -7.81 30.26
N ASN A 268 23.69 -6.56 30.60
CA ASN A 268 23.00 -5.76 31.62
C ASN A 268 22.79 -4.32 31.14
N ALA A 269 21.80 -3.63 31.72
CA ALA A 269 21.66 -2.19 31.51
C ALA A 269 22.87 -1.43 32.07
N CYS A 270 23.17 -0.23 31.54
CA CYS A 270 24.33 0.57 31.96
C CYS A 270 24.39 0.76 33.49
N SER A 271 25.51 0.38 34.11
CA SER A 271 25.69 0.37 35.57
C SER A 271 25.50 1.76 36.20
N ILE A 272 25.99 2.81 35.54
CA ILE A 272 25.84 4.21 35.96
C ILE A 272 24.37 4.62 35.91
N ALA A 273 23.68 4.29 34.82
CA ALA A 273 22.27 4.61 34.66
C ALA A 273 21.39 3.86 35.65
N GLN A 274 21.76 2.62 36.03
CA GLN A 274 21.06 1.89 37.09
C GLN A 274 21.18 2.58 38.46
N LYS A 275 22.33 3.19 38.79
CA LYS A 275 22.49 3.98 40.03
C LYS A 275 21.68 5.26 40.01
N ALA A 276 21.61 5.96 38.87
CA ALA A 276 20.71 7.09 38.70
C ALA A 276 19.23 6.68 38.79
N GLY A 277 18.86 5.55 38.17
CA GLY A 277 17.50 5.00 38.25
C GLY A 277 17.10 4.56 39.65
N LEU A 278 18.06 4.11 40.48
CA LEU A 278 17.83 3.80 41.89
C LEU A 278 17.40 5.05 42.65
N GLU A 279 18.15 6.15 42.49
CA GLU A 279 17.81 7.45 43.08
C GLU A 279 16.47 7.99 42.55
N ALA A 280 16.12 7.72 41.29
CA ALA A 280 14.82 8.12 40.75
C ALA A 280 13.64 7.49 41.50
N TYR A 281 13.74 6.21 41.88
CA TYR A 281 12.67 5.50 42.58
C TYR A 281 12.69 5.65 44.10
N ASP A 282 13.88 5.67 44.73
CA ASP A 282 14.01 5.80 46.19
C ASP A 282 14.02 7.25 46.68
N GLY A 283 14.40 8.19 45.80
CA GLY A 283 14.51 9.61 46.11
C GLY A 283 13.16 10.36 46.11
N PRO A 284 13.21 11.68 46.33
CA PRO A 284 12.02 12.51 46.38
C PRO A 284 11.26 12.56 45.04
N GLN A 285 9.92 12.61 45.10
CA GLN A 285 9.05 12.56 43.92
C GLN A 285 8.43 13.92 43.54
N TYR A 286 8.79 15.01 44.23
CA TYR A 286 8.19 16.33 44.00
C TYR A 286 8.47 16.88 42.58
N ASP A 287 9.59 16.53 41.94
CA ASP A 287 9.90 17.00 40.59
C ASP A 287 9.01 16.35 39.52
N VAL A 288 8.55 15.11 39.76
CA VAL A 288 7.54 14.47 38.91
C VAL A 288 6.24 15.27 38.96
N GLN A 289 5.80 15.69 40.16
CA GLN A 289 4.58 16.50 40.31
C GLN A 289 4.67 17.86 39.63
N LYS A 290 5.83 18.54 39.72
CA LYS A 290 6.09 19.80 38.99
C LYS A 290 5.99 19.59 37.47
N MET A 291 6.58 18.51 36.96
CA MET A 291 6.53 18.15 35.54
C MET A 291 5.09 17.88 35.08
N VAL A 292 4.30 17.15 35.87
CA VAL A 292 2.88 16.91 35.59
C VAL A 292 2.09 18.21 35.48
N ALA A 293 2.27 19.12 36.44
CA ALA A 293 1.60 20.42 36.43
C ALA A 293 1.96 21.25 35.18
N GLU A 294 3.23 21.25 34.80
CA GLU A 294 3.72 21.95 33.60
C GLU A 294 3.16 21.34 32.31
N PHE A 295 3.16 20.01 32.18
CA PHE A 295 2.56 19.35 31.01
C PHE A 295 1.03 19.54 30.95
N GLN A 296 0.35 19.57 32.09
CA GLN A 296 -1.09 19.89 32.13
C GLN A 296 -1.36 21.30 31.60
N ARG A 297 -0.55 22.29 32.02
CA ARG A 297 -0.60 23.66 31.51
C ARG A 297 -0.40 23.70 29.99
N ARG A 298 0.64 23.02 29.48
CA ARG A 298 0.96 22.95 28.05
C ARG A 298 -0.13 22.27 27.23
N ARG A 299 -0.66 21.14 27.70
CA ARG A 299 -1.80 20.45 27.10
C ARG A 299 -3.00 21.39 26.97
N ASN A 300 -3.37 22.05 28.07
CA ASN A 300 -4.52 22.97 28.10
C ASN A 300 -4.34 24.13 27.11
N TYR A 301 -3.14 24.70 27.05
CA TYR A 301 -2.82 25.74 26.08
C TYR A 301 -2.99 25.25 24.64
N CYS A 302 -2.36 24.13 24.28
CA CYS A 302 -2.46 23.59 22.92
C CYS A 302 -3.90 23.23 22.55
N LEU A 303 -4.67 22.62 23.45
CA LEU A 303 -6.09 22.32 23.22
C LEU A 303 -6.91 23.59 22.97
N MET A 304 -6.72 24.63 23.79
CA MET A 304 -7.37 25.94 23.61
C MET A 304 -7.03 26.53 22.24
N ARG A 305 -5.77 26.46 21.82
CA ARG A 305 -5.32 26.95 20.50
C ARG A 305 -5.91 26.14 19.35
N LEU A 306 -5.87 24.81 19.42
CA LEU A 306 -6.40 23.93 18.37
C LEU A 306 -7.92 24.06 18.22
N ALA A 307 -8.65 24.35 19.30
CA ALA A 307 -10.09 24.56 19.28
C ALA A 307 -10.52 25.77 18.42
N THR A 308 -9.62 26.72 18.13
CA THR A 308 -9.92 27.85 17.24
C THR A 308 -9.89 27.48 15.76
N VAL A 309 -9.44 26.26 15.41
CA VAL A 309 -9.32 25.82 14.03
C VAL A 309 -10.61 25.15 13.57
N GLN A 310 -11.32 25.78 12.64
CA GLN A 310 -12.55 25.20 12.08
C GLN A 310 -12.29 23.85 11.40
N GLY A 311 -13.05 22.83 11.81
CA GLY A 311 -12.97 21.48 11.26
C GLY A 311 -11.95 20.57 11.96
N LEU A 312 -11.15 21.08 12.89
CA LEU A 312 -10.25 20.27 13.70
C LEU A 312 -10.96 19.82 14.98
N ALA A 313 -11.02 18.52 15.22
CA ALA A 313 -11.45 17.95 16.51
C ALA A 313 -10.24 17.34 17.22
N CYS A 314 -10.19 17.41 18.54
CA CYS A 314 -9.12 16.79 19.31
C CYS A 314 -9.68 16.29 20.64
N PHE A 315 -9.65 14.98 20.83
CA PHE A 315 -9.83 14.36 22.13
C PHE A 315 -8.93 15.02 23.18
N LYS A 316 -9.47 15.32 24.37
CA LYS A 316 -8.71 15.86 25.50
C LYS A 316 -7.98 14.72 26.21
N PRO A 317 -6.65 14.59 26.10
CA PRO A 317 -5.91 13.48 26.71
C PRO A 317 -5.89 13.59 28.23
N LEU A 318 -6.02 12.44 28.90
CA LEU A 318 -5.98 12.31 30.36
C LEU A 318 -4.57 12.04 30.88
N GLY A 319 -3.62 11.68 30.00
CA GLY A 319 -2.22 11.49 30.37
C GLY A 319 -1.26 11.52 29.18
N ALA A 320 -0.03 11.05 29.41
CA ALA A 320 1.11 11.16 28.49
C ALA A 320 1.38 12.62 28.09
N PHE A 321 2.05 12.91 26.97
CA PHE A 321 2.26 14.30 26.53
C PHE A 321 1.99 14.51 25.03
N TYR A 322 0.95 13.85 24.53
CA TYR A 322 0.56 13.87 23.12
C TYR A 322 -0.84 14.40 22.91
N LEU A 323 -1.05 15.13 21.82
CA LEU A 323 -2.35 15.40 21.23
C LEU A 323 -2.47 14.61 19.94
N PHE A 324 -3.69 14.12 19.65
CA PHE A 324 -3.99 13.35 18.47
C PHE A 324 -5.20 13.92 17.72
N PRO A 325 -5.10 15.15 17.19
CA PRO A 325 -6.24 15.79 16.53
C PRO A 325 -6.63 15.08 15.23
N ASN A 326 -7.95 15.02 15.03
CA ASN A 326 -8.61 14.55 13.83
C ASN A 326 -8.53 15.61 12.73
N VAL A 327 -7.89 15.26 11.61
CA VAL A 327 -7.58 16.16 10.50
C VAL A 327 -8.31 15.80 9.21
N LYS A 328 -9.25 14.85 9.26
CA LYS A 328 -9.99 14.38 8.08
C LYS A 328 -10.67 15.51 7.31
N SER A 329 -11.12 16.57 7.98
CA SER A 329 -11.75 17.74 7.36
C SER A 329 -10.81 18.57 6.47
N PHE A 330 -9.50 18.37 6.58
CA PHE A 330 -8.50 18.99 5.73
C PHE A 330 -8.15 18.14 4.52
N TYR A 331 -8.65 16.91 4.44
CA TYR A 331 -8.51 16.09 3.24
C TYR A 331 -9.35 16.71 2.13
N ASP A 332 -8.85 16.59 0.90
CA ASP A 332 -9.38 17.27 -0.29
C ASP A 332 -9.26 18.81 -0.32
N LYS A 333 -8.68 19.44 0.71
CA LYS A 333 -8.17 20.82 0.59
C LYS A 333 -6.85 20.85 -0.19
N GLU A 334 -6.48 22.02 -0.69
CA GLU A 334 -5.24 22.21 -1.47
C GLU A 334 -4.40 23.39 -0.98
N ALA A 335 -3.09 23.29 -1.23
CA ALA A 335 -2.14 24.38 -1.12
C ALA A 335 -1.26 24.41 -2.37
N GLY A 336 -1.20 25.55 -3.06
CA GLY A 336 -0.37 25.70 -4.27
C GLY A 336 -0.67 24.66 -5.36
N GLY A 337 -1.93 24.21 -5.47
CA GLY A 337 -2.36 23.18 -6.43
C GLY A 337 -2.12 21.72 -6.00
N ALA A 338 -1.43 21.48 -4.87
CA ALA A 338 -1.26 20.15 -4.31
C ALA A 338 -2.37 19.83 -3.30
N LYS A 339 -3.12 18.75 -3.54
CA LYS A 339 -4.17 18.26 -2.63
C LYS A 339 -3.58 17.52 -1.43
N ILE A 340 -4.15 17.77 -0.26
CA ILE A 340 -3.92 16.96 0.95
C ILE A 340 -4.82 15.71 0.87
N ARG A 341 -4.21 14.52 0.82
CA ARG A 341 -4.93 13.24 0.62
C ARG A 341 -4.94 12.31 1.83
N ASN A 342 -3.99 12.49 2.74
CA ASN A 342 -3.76 11.63 3.90
C ASN A 342 -2.93 12.36 4.97
N SER A 343 -2.71 11.71 6.11
CA SER A 343 -1.99 12.33 7.24
C SER A 343 -0.53 12.62 6.89
N TYR A 344 0.10 11.83 6.03
CA TYR A 344 1.46 12.07 5.54
C TYR A 344 1.55 13.35 4.70
N GLY A 345 0.61 13.55 3.77
CA GLY A 345 0.54 14.75 2.96
C GLY A 345 0.34 16.01 3.81
N LEU A 346 -0.48 15.93 4.85
CA LEU A 346 -0.66 17.04 5.79
C LEU A 346 0.59 17.30 6.64
N ALA A 347 1.23 16.24 7.15
CA ALA A 347 2.47 16.37 7.91
C ALA A 347 3.60 16.98 7.08
N TYR A 348 3.72 16.58 5.81
CA TYR A 348 4.67 17.17 4.87
C TYR A 348 4.34 18.64 4.56
N TYR A 349 3.05 18.95 4.38
CA TYR A 349 2.58 20.33 4.21
C TYR A 349 2.96 21.22 5.40
N LEU A 350 2.67 20.80 6.63
CA LEU A 350 3.02 21.55 7.84
C LEU A 350 4.54 21.69 8.00
N LEU A 351 5.33 20.66 7.67
CA LEU A 351 6.78 20.77 7.69
C LEU A 351 7.28 21.82 6.69
N LYS A 352 6.77 21.82 5.46
CA LYS A 352 7.22 22.73 4.40
C LYS A 352 6.74 24.17 4.61
N GLU A 353 5.46 24.33 4.87
CA GLU A 353 4.77 25.64 4.83
C GLU A 353 4.65 26.30 6.21
N ALA A 354 4.62 25.50 7.28
CA ALA A 354 4.56 25.99 8.65
C ALA A 354 5.92 25.86 9.36
N ARG A 355 6.88 25.11 8.80
CA ARG A 355 8.16 24.77 9.45
C ARG A 355 7.93 24.09 10.82
N VAL A 356 6.93 23.22 10.89
CA VAL A 356 6.61 22.42 12.08
C VAL A 356 6.63 20.93 11.73
N ALA A 357 7.51 20.17 12.36
CA ALA A 357 7.60 18.72 12.20
C ALA A 357 6.62 18.00 13.15
N ILE A 358 5.82 17.10 12.60
CA ILE A 358 4.80 16.32 13.31
C ILE A 358 4.82 14.86 12.83
N VAL A 359 4.08 13.96 13.46
CA VAL A 359 4.00 12.55 13.00
C VAL A 359 2.63 12.26 12.39
N PRO A 360 2.55 11.68 11.18
CA PRO A 360 1.30 11.29 10.56
C PRO A 360 0.60 10.16 11.34
N GLY A 361 -0.72 10.20 11.41
CA GLY A 361 -1.56 9.20 12.07
C GLY A 361 -1.45 7.79 11.46
N ASP A 362 -1.16 7.71 10.16
CA ASP A 362 -0.80 6.48 9.42
C ASP A 362 0.18 5.60 10.22
N ALA A 363 1.21 6.22 10.79
CA ALA A 363 2.29 5.50 11.46
C ALA A 363 1.79 4.74 12.70
N PHE A 364 0.66 5.17 13.26
CA PHE A 364 0.01 4.61 14.45
C PHE A 364 -1.21 3.76 14.09
N GLY A 365 -1.45 3.48 12.80
CA GLY A 365 -2.63 2.74 12.32
C GLY A 365 -3.91 3.59 12.21
N ALA A 366 -3.80 4.92 12.18
CA ALA A 366 -4.95 5.82 12.19
C ALA A 366 -4.74 7.05 11.27
N ASP A 367 -4.80 6.85 9.95
CA ASP A 367 -4.51 7.88 8.93
C ASP A 367 -5.44 9.10 8.96
N GLY A 368 -6.51 9.12 9.77
CA GLY A 368 -7.36 10.32 9.94
C GLY A 368 -6.80 11.40 10.87
N TYR A 369 -5.64 11.17 11.48
CA TYR A 369 -5.13 11.95 12.61
C TYR A 369 -3.66 12.36 12.40
N ILE A 370 -3.16 13.23 13.27
CA ILE A 370 -1.73 13.55 13.39
C ILE A 370 -1.34 13.56 14.87
N ARG A 371 -0.09 13.25 15.20
CA ARG A 371 0.42 13.35 16.58
C ARG A 371 1.26 14.61 16.77
N LEU A 372 0.94 15.35 17.82
CA LEU A 372 1.68 16.51 18.32
C LEU A 372 2.20 16.21 19.73
N SER A 373 3.51 16.27 19.93
CA SER A 373 4.10 16.25 21.27
C SER A 373 4.07 17.65 21.87
N TYR A 374 3.58 17.78 23.10
CA TYR A 374 3.68 19.04 23.87
C TYR A 374 4.77 19.00 24.94
N ALA A 375 5.71 18.07 24.82
CA ALA A 375 6.90 17.98 25.66
C ALA A 375 8.01 18.94 25.18
N THR A 376 7.67 20.22 25.03
CA THR A 376 8.62 21.28 24.67
C THR A 376 8.24 22.60 25.34
N SER A 377 9.14 23.57 25.31
CA SER A 377 8.94 24.89 25.92
C SER A 377 7.65 25.57 25.48
N MET A 378 7.01 26.31 26.39
CA MET A 378 5.82 27.11 26.09
C MET A 378 6.01 28.04 24.88
N THR A 379 7.18 28.68 24.76
CA THR A 379 7.51 29.54 23.61
C THR A 379 7.49 28.77 22.29
N SER A 380 8.00 27.53 22.27
CA SER A 380 7.95 26.69 21.07
C SER A 380 6.52 26.24 20.74
N LEU A 381 5.71 25.99 21.77
CA LEU A 381 4.29 25.66 21.61
C LEU A 381 3.50 26.84 21.08
N GLU A 382 3.64 28.04 21.65
CA GLU A 382 3.01 29.27 21.18
C GLU A 382 3.29 29.49 19.69
N LYS A 383 4.58 29.49 19.32
CA LYS A 383 5.03 29.71 17.95
C LYS A 383 4.60 28.61 16.98
N SER A 384 4.61 27.35 17.39
CA SER A 384 4.16 26.24 16.53
C SER A 384 2.65 26.20 16.36
N MET A 385 1.87 26.52 17.39
CA MET A 385 0.42 26.64 17.29
C MET A 385 0.04 27.80 16.35
N ASP A 386 0.70 28.96 16.45
CA ASP A 386 0.51 30.08 15.51
C ASP A 386 0.72 29.62 14.06
N ARG A 387 1.87 28.99 13.79
CA ARG A 387 2.26 28.50 12.45
C ARG A 387 1.29 27.44 11.91
N ILE A 388 0.87 26.49 12.75
CA ILE A 388 -0.07 25.44 12.35
C ILE A 388 -1.43 26.05 12.01
N ILE A 389 -1.95 26.93 12.87
CA ILE A 389 -3.26 27.55 12.67
C ILE A 389 -3.26 28.40 11.40
N GLU A 390 -2.21 29.20 11.18
CA GLU A 390 -2.06 30.00 9.97
C GLU A 390 -1.97 29.11 8.72
N ALA A 391 -1.15 28.07 8.73
CA ALA A 391 -1.02 27.16 7.59
C ALA A 391 -2.34 26.44 7.29
N LEU A 392 -3.01 25.87 8.29
CA LEU A 392 -4.31 25.23 8.11
C LEU A 392 -5.38 26.22 7.61
N GLY A 393 -5.32 27.49 8.03
CA GLY A 393 -6.19 28.56 7.53
C GLY A 393 -5.92 28.97 6.08
N ARG A 394 -4.70 28.77 5.57
CA ARG A 394 -4.33 28.99 4.16
C ARG A 394 -4.82 27.88 3.23
N LEU A 395 -5.18 26.71 3.76
CA LEU A 395 -5.74 25.62 2.96
C LEU A 395 -7.10 26.03 2.38
N LYS A 396 -7.19 26.02 1.07
CA LYS A 396 -8.43 26.34 0.36
C LYS A 396 -9.19 25.05 0.12
N THR A 397 -10.51 25.09 0.26
CA THR A 397 -11.35 24.07 -0.37
C THR A 397 -10.92 24.03 -1.83
N ALA A 398 -10.40 22.88 -2.28
CA ALA A 398 -9.99 22.74 -3.67
C ALA A 398 -11.17 23.22 -4.51
N LYS A 399 -10.96 24.24 -5.34
CA LYS A 399 -12.04 24.74 -6.20
C LYS A 399 -12.59 23.49 -6.88
N LYS A 400 -13.91 23.27 -6.80
CA LYS A 400 -14.58 22.37 -7.75
C LYS A 400 -14.49 23.05 -9.11
N ALA A 401 -13.28 23.10 -9.66
CA ALA A 401 -13.04 23.27 -11.06
C ALA A 401 -13.54 21.97 -11.70
N LYS A 402 -14.84 21.95 -12.01
CA LYS A 402 -15.38 21.02 -12.98
C LYS A 402 -15.00 21.54 -14.37
N ARG A 403 -13.73 21.31 -14.70
CA ARG A 403 -13.18 21.00 -16.01
C ARG A 403 -11.82 20.41 -15.68
N VAL A 404 -11.76 19.08 -15.56
CA VAL A 404 -10.51 18.42 -15.84
C VAL A 404 -10.40 18.54 -17.36
N ALA A 405 -9.58 19.48 -17.84
CA ALA A 405 -8.93 19.22 -19.11
C ALA A 405 -8.10 17.97 -18.82
N LEU A 406 -8.68 16.81 -19.10
CA LEU A 406 -7.88 15.59 -19.21
C LEU A 406 -6.89 15.91 -20.32
N ASN A 407 -5.60 15.66 -20.09
CA ASN A 407 -4.56 15.79 -21.11
C ASN A 407 -4.88 14.77 -22.22
N ASN A 408 -5.88 15.09 -23.04
CA ASN A 408 -6.25 14.34 -24.20
C ASN A 408 -5.17 14.62 -25.22
N THR A 409 -4.46 13.59 -25.63
CA THR A 409 -3.37 13.73 -26.59
C THR A 409 -3.89 13.38 -27.97
N ALA A 410 -3.73 14.28 -28.93
CA ALA A 410 -3.82 13.94 -30.34
C ALA A 410 -2.44 13.47 -30.79
N THR A 411 -2.30 12.18 -31.10
CA THR A 411 -1.03 11.60 -31.54
C THR A 411 -0.77 11.96 -33.00
N ARG A 412 0.50 12.20 -33.36
CA ARG A 412 0.95 12.34 -34.75
C ARG A 412 0.65 11.09 -35.55
N VAL A 413 0.92 9.92 -34.98
CA VAL A 413 0.63 8.63 -35.61
C VAL A 413 -0.54 7.97 -34.89
N LYS A 414 -1.74 8.02 -35.49
CA LYS A 414 -2.97 7.52 -34.83
C LYS A 414 -3.14 6.00 -34.83
N LYS A 415 -2.38 5.28 -35.66
CA LYS A 415 -2.50 3.83 -35.88
C LYS A 415 -1.24 3.11 -35.42
N ALA A 416 -1.38 1.81 -35.18
CA ALA A 416 -0.24 0.94 -34.90
C ALA A 416 0.77 0.98 -36.06
N VAL A 417 2.06 1.10 -35.72
CA VAL A 417 3.15 1.02 -36.70
C VAL A 417 3.57 -0.43 -36.93
N PRO A 418 4.04 -0.81 -38.13
CA PRO A 418 4.58 -2.14 -38.37
C PRO A 418 5.84 -2.37 -37.53
N VAL A 419 5.99 -3.58 -36.99
CA VAL A 419 7.16 -4.00 -36.20
C VAL A 419 7.97 -5.02 -36.99
N GLU A 420 9.25 -4.73 -37.21
CA GLU A 420 10.20 -5.62 -37.85
C GLU A 420 10.91 -6.48 -36.79
N THR A 421 10.85 -7.81 -36.93
CA THR A 421 11.29 -8.76 -35.90
C THR A 421 12.54 -9.54 -36.26
N GLU A 422 13.04 -9.37 -37.48
CA GLU A 422 14.22 -10.07 -38.04
C GLU A 422 15.39 -9.09 -38.20
N ILE A 423 15.70 -8.34 -37.15
CA ILE A 423 16.90 -7.48 -37.13
C ILE A 423 18.09 -8.24 -36.54
N ASP A 424 19.30 -8.01 -37.05
CA ASP A 424 20.51 -8.55 -36.46
C ASP A 424 21.01 -7.71 -35.27
N ALA A 425 21.95 -8.25 -34.50
CA ALA A 425 22.49 -7.56 -33.33
C ALA A 425 23.14 -6.21 -33.68
N ARG A 426 23.77 -6.10 -34.87
CA ARG A 426 24.46 -4.88 -35.33
C ARG A 426 23.47 -3.77 -35.63
N MET A 427 22.38 -4.08 -36.33
CA MET A 427 21.28 -3.16 -36.62
C MET A 427 20.58 -2.75 -35.33
N ARG A 428 20.33 -3.69 -34.42
CA ARG A 428 19.79 -3.40 -33.08
C ARG A 428 20.66 -2.40 -32.33
N ASP A 429 21.97 -2.64 -32.27
CA ASP A 429 22.91 -1.77 -31.53
C ASP A 429 23.00 -0.38 -32.17
N ALA A 430 23.00 -0.29 -33.51
CA ALA A 430 22.95 0.97 -34.23
C ALA A 430 21.66 1.77 -33.94
N LEU A 431 20.50 1.12 -34.00
CA LEU A 431 19.21 1.75 -33.70
C LEU A 431 19.14 2.18 -32.23
N ALA A 432 19.58 1.34 -31.28
CA ALA A 432 19.56 1.69 -29.86
C ALA A 432 20.47 2.88 -29.54
N ALA A 433 21.66 2.94 -30.15
CA ALA A 433 22.57 4.07 -30.03
C ALA A 433 21.98 5.36 -30.61
N GLU A 434 21.32 5.28 -31.77
CA GLU A 434 20.59 6.41 -32.36
C GLU A 434 19.46 6.88 -31.44
N MET A 435 18.65 5.96 -30.90
CA MET A 435 17.56 6.32 -29.98
C MET A 435 18.08 7.01 -28.72
N GLU A 436 19.15 6.50 -28.11
CA GLU A 436 19.80 7.14 -26.96
C GLU A 436 20.28 8.56 -27.25
N GLY A 437 20.82 8.81 -28.45
CA GLY A 437 21.19 10.14 -28.90
C GLY A 437 20.02 11.13 -28.97
N HIS A 438 18.80 10.64 -29.22
CA HIS A 438 17.58 11.44 -29.35
C HIS A 438 16.72 11.52 -28.07
N LEU A 439 17.03 10.74 -27.03
CA LEU A 439 16.32 10.83 -25.75
C LEU A 439 16.58 12.13 -24.99
N GLY A 440 17.71 12.81 -25.27
CA GLY A 440 18.11 14.07 -24.63
C GLY A 440 18.41 13.94 -23.13
N TYR A 441 18.97 15.00 -22.53
CA TYR A 441 19.11 15.09 -21.06
C TYR A 441 17.87 15.73 -20.43
N GLU A 442 17.31 16.76 -21.09
CA GLU A 442 16.03 17.36 -20.75
C GLU A 442 14.91 16.65 -21.53
N GLY A 443 13.97 16.02 -20.83
CA GLY A 443 12.83 15.34 -21.44
C GLY A 443 12.97 13.81 -21.60
N ARG A 444 14.04 13.19 -21.09
CA ARG A 444 14.16 11.73 -20.96
C ARG A 444 13.24 11.22 -19.85
N TYR A 445 12.35 10.30 -20.18
CA TYR A 445 11.51 9.60 -19.23
C TYR A 445 11.90 8.12 -19.19
N GLU A 446 12.02 7.58 -17.97
CA GLU A 446 12.31 6.17 -17.73
C GLU A 446 11.30 5.55 -16.77
N TRP A 447 10.85 4.33 -17.09
CA TRP A 447 9.94 3.57 -16.25
C TRP A 447 10.30 2.10 -16.25
N ASN A 448 10.57 1.53 -15.07
CA ASN A 448 10.75 0.09 -14.92
C ASN A 448 9.39 -0.56 -14.68
N ALA A 449 8.78 -1.08 -15.75
CA ALA A 449 7.48 -1.72 -15.72
C ALA A 449 7.61 -3.19 -15.29
N ASN A 450 6.74 -3.63 -14.36
CA ASN A 450 6.53 -5.05 -14.06
C ASN A 450 5.32 -5.57 -14.85
N ILE A 451 5.56 -6.39 -15.86
CA ILE A 451 4.53 -6.98 -16.73
C ILE A 451 4.62 -8.51 -16.55
N ASN A 452 3.67 -9.10 -15.82
CA ASN A 452 3.63 -10.53 -15.48
C ASN A 452 4.93 -11.07 -14.84
N GLY A 453 5.60 -10.27 -13.99
CA GLY A 453 6.89 -10.64 -13.39
C GLY A 453 8.11 -10.30 -14.23
N ALA A 454 7.94 -9.98 -15.52
CA ALA A 454 9.01 -9.45 -16.36
C ALA A 454 9.22 -7.96 -16.06
N VAL A 455 10.45 -7.60 -15.73
CA VAL A 455 10.87 -6.21 -15.57
C VAL A 455 11.34 -5.69 -16.92
N ILE A 456 10.57 -4.77 -17.51
CA ILE A 456 10.89 -4.14 -18.80
C ILE A 456 11.16 -2.66 -18.55
N GLN A 457 12.35 -2.19 -18.92
CA GLN A 457 12.68 -0.77 -18.82
C GLN A 457 12.18 -0.04 -20.08
N LEU A 458 11.33 0.97 -19.87
CA LEU A 458 10.74 1.78 -20.92
C LEU A 458 11.42 3.15 -20.92
N ARG A 459 11.88 3.61 -22.09
CA ARG A 459 12.55 4.90 -22.29
C ARG A 459 11.90 5.70 -23.41
N THR A 460 11.57 6.97 -23.17
CA THR A 460 10.99 7.86 -24.21
C THR A 460 11.38 9.32 -24.01
N ASN A 461 11.36 10.09 -25.10
CA ASN A 461 11.39 11.55 -25.09
C ASN A 461 9.98 12.18 -25.15
N VAL A 462 8.93 11.35 -25.16
CA VAL A 462 7.54 11.78 -25.29
C VAL A 462 6.82 11.75 -23.94
N ALA A 463 6.51 12.93 -23.41
CA ALA A 463 5.87 13.07 -22.10
C ALA A 463 4.54 12.30 -21.99
N HIS A 464 3.70 12.32 -23.04
CA HIS A 464 2.41 11.63 -22.98
C HIS A 464 2.55 10.10 -22.93
N LEU A 465 3.56 9.52 -23.60
CA LEU A 465 3.79 8.06 -23.55
C LEU A 465 4.16 7.67 -22.12
N ASN A 466 5.09 8.40 -21.50
CA ASN A 466 5.44 8.20 -20.09
C ASN A 466 4.22 8.29 -19.17
N ASP A 467 3.35 9.29 -19.38
CA ASP A 467 2.12 9.44 -18.61
C ASP A 467 1.17 8.26 -18.72
N PHE A 468 1.09 7.61 -19.89
CA PHE A 468 0.28 6.40 -20.09
C PHE A 468 0.96 5.16 -19.50
N TRP A 469 2.30 5.08 -19.56
CA TRP A 469 3.07 3.96 -19.00
C TRP A 469 2.91 3.85 -17.49
N VAL A 470 3.14 4.96 -16.78
CA VAL A 470 3.08 5.01 -15.31
C VAL A 470 1.68 4.68 -14.80
N GLU A 471 0.66 5.09 -15.55
CA GLU A 471 -0.74 4.80 -15.21
C GLU A 471 -1.08 3.32 -15.41
N ASN A 472 -0.58 2.69 -16.48
CA ASN A 472 -1.01 1.36 -16.87
C ASN A 472 -0.12 0.23 -16.34
N PHE A 473 1.21 0.36 -16.41
CA PHE A 473 2.11 -0.71 -15.97
C PHE A 473 2.64 -0.46 -14.55
N PRO A 474 2.46 -1.39 -13.59
CA PRO A 474 2.98 -1.25 -12.23
C PRO A 474 4.51 -1.03 -12.22
N PRO A 475 5.04 -0.25 -11.26
CA PRO A 475 6.48 -0.16 -11.08
C PRO A 475 7.05 -1.49 -10.59
N ALA A 476 8.26 -1.83 -11.04
CA ALA A 476 9.04 -2.89 -10.41
C ALA A 476 9.49 -2.48 -8.98
N PRO A 477 9.61 -3.43 -8.02
CA PRO A 477 10.13 -3.14 -6.69
C PRO A 477 11.49 -2.42 -6.76
N ALA A 478 11.68 -1.38 -5.95
CA ALA A 478 12.89 -0.57 -5.93
C ALA A 478 14.06 -1.30 -5.24
N GLU A 479 14.62 -2.31 -5.90
CA GLU A 479 15.92 -2.88 -5.55
C GLU A 479 17.00 -2.12 -6.33
N ALA A 480 17.90 -1.45 -5.63
CA ALA A 480 19.04 -0.79 -6.26
C ALA A 480 19.90 -1.82 -7.00
N GLY A 481 20.03 -1.69 -8.32
CA GLY A 481 20.92 -2.53 -9.15
C GLY A 481 20.27 -3.71 -9.89
N MET A 482 18.94 -3.82 -9.94
CA MET A 482 18.28 -4.88 -10.72
C MET A 482 18.43 -4.64 -12.24
N THR A 483 19.01 -5.60 -12.96
CA THR A 483 19.09 -5.60 -14.42
C THR A 483 17.70 -5.87 -15.02
N PRO A 484 17.19 -5.03 -15.94
CA PRO A 484 15.92 -5.30 -16.60
C PRO A 484 16.00 -6.56 -17.47
N HIS A 485 14.91 -7.31 -17.56
CA HIS A 485 14.79 -8.50 -18.41
C HIS A 485 14.66 -8.12 -19.91
N GLY A 486 14.24 -6.89 -20.20
CA GLY A 486 14.17 -6.32 -21.54
C GLY A 486 14.03 -4.81 -21.53
N MET A 487 14.15 -4.20 -22.70
CA MET A 487 14.21 -2.74 -22.89
C MET A 487 13.33 -2.30 -24.05
N ILE A 488 12.65 -1.16 -23.91
CA ILE A 488 11.95 -0.49 -25.01
C ILE A 488 12.41 0.95 -25.12
N TYR A 489 12.87 1.34 -26.31
CA TYR A 489 13.08 2.73 -26.71
C TYR A 489 11.88 3.19 -27.52
N ALA A 490 11.21 4.26 -27.12
CA ALA A 490 10.13 4.88 -27.89
C ALA A 490 10.45 6.35 -28.09
N VAL A 491 11.01 6.67 -29.25
CA VAL A 491 11.52 8.00 -29.55
C VAL A 491 10.73 8.59 -30.70
N ASP A 492 10.32 9.84 -30.54
CA ASP A 492 9.56 10.57 -31.54
C ASP A 492 10.27 11.87 -31.95
N GLY A 493 10.06 12.31 -33.20
CA GLY A 493 10.66 13.54 -33.74
C GLY A 493 12.04 13.39 -34.38
N ILE A 494 12.44 12.20 -34.81
CA ILE A 494 13.70 11.95 -35.55
C ILE A 494 13.52 12.36 -37.02
N ALA A 495 14.24 13.40 -37.46
CA ALA A 495 14.15 13.88 -38.83
C ALA A 495 14.58 12.81 -39.85
N GLY A 496 13.79 12.64 -40.92
CA GLY A 496 14.10 11.71 -42.02
C GLY A 496 13.79 10.23 -41.77
N ARG A 497 13.27 9.86 -40.59
CA ARG A 497 12.82 8.50 -40.28
C ARG A 497 11.30 8.36 -40.45
N GLU A 498 10.86 7.26 -41.03
CA GLU A 498 9.43 6.91 -41.08
C GLU A 498 8.98 6.23 -39.78
N PRO A 499 7.71 6.39 -39.35
CA PRO A 499 7.17 5.68 -38.20
C PRO A 499 7.29 4.16 -38.33
N ARG A 500 8.02 3.51 -37.41
CA ARG A 500 8.30 2.07 -37.47
C ARG A 500 8.69 1.50 -36.12
N GLY A 501 8.38 0.22 -35.90
CA GLY A 501 8.88 -0.55 -34.78
C GLY A 501 9.90 -1.59 -35.18
N PHE A 502 10.76 -1.97 -34.24
CA PHE A 502 11.74 -3.03 -34.38
C PHE A 502 11.79 -3.85 -33.09
N TYR A 503 12.10 -5.12 -33.21
CA TYR A 503 12.23 -6.03 -32.08
C TYR A 503 13.36 -7.03 -32.30
N HIS A 504 14.25 -7.13 -31.33
CA HIS A 504 15.33 -8.11 -31.29
C HIS A 504 15.08 -9.14 -30.19
N ALA A 505 14.83 -10.38 -30.58
CA ALA A 505 14.39 -11.44 -29.66
C ALA A 505 15.48 -11.94 -28.71
N GLU A 506 16.76 -11.95 -29.10
CA GLU A 506 17.82 -12.48 -28.23
C GLU A 506 18.06 -11.58 -27.01
N THR A 507 18.03 -10.27 -27.21
CA THR A 507 18.31 -9.28 -26.16
C THR A 507 17.04 -8.62 -25.60
N GLN A 508 15.86 -9.07 -26.05
CA GLN A 508 14.56 -8.54 -25.63
C GLN A 508 14.54 -7.01 -25.73
N THR A 509 14.93 -6.48 -26.89
CA THR A 509 15.04 -5.04 -27.14
C THR A 509 14.00 -4.62 -28.17
N GLY A 510 13.06 -3.78 -27.76
CA GLY A 510 12.09 -3.12 -28.63
C GLY A 510 12.49 -1.68 -28.94
N ILE A 511 12.25 -1.24 -30.17
CA ILE A 511 12.52 0.14 -30.60
C ILE A 511 11.30 0.64 -31.38
N LEU A 512 10.78 1.80 -31.02
CA LEU A 512 9.73 2.51 -31.72
C LEU A 512 10.29 3.87 -32.15
N VAL A 513 10.25 4.10 -33.46
CA VAL A 513 10.75 5.31 -34.11
C VAL A 513 9.56 6.10 -34.62
N ASN A 514 9.52 7.40 -34.29
CA ASN A 514 8.55 8.37 -34.79
C ASN A 514 7.09 7.97 -34.61
N THR A 515 6.79 7.35 -33.47
CA THR A 515 5.41 7.09 -33.08
C THR A 515 5.20 7.49 -31.63
N ASP A 516 4.18 8.31 -31.45
CA ASP A 516 3.62 8.72 -30.19
C ASP A 516 2.31 7.98 -29.91
N ASN A 517 2.07 6.83 -30.55
CA ASN A 517 0.87 6.04 -30.29
C ASN A 517 1.08 5.12 -29.08
N TYR A 518 0.28 5.27 -28.02
CA TYR A 518 0.38 4.36 -26.88
C TYR A 518 0.04 2.91 -27.26
N GLY A 519 -0.87 2.69 -28.21
CA GLY A 519 -1.25 1.35 -28.70
C GLY A 519 -0.08 0.56 -29.29
N SER A 520 0.74 1.19 -30.15
CA SER A 520 1.98 0.58 -30.71
C SER A 520 2.91 0.10 -29.61
N LEU A 521 3.11 0.94 -28.60
CA LEU A 521 3.97 0.63 -27.48
C LEU A 521 3.40 -0.47 -26.58
N ARG A 522 2.13 -0.34 -26.20
CA ARG A 522 1.43 -1.33 -25.38
C ARG A 522 1.57 -2.71 -26.03
N SER A 523 1.38 -2.79 -27.34
CA SER A 523 1.52 -4.03 -28.10
C SER A 523 2.94 -4.61 -28.01
N LEU A 524 3.96 -3.77 -28.22
CA LEU A 524 5.36 -4.19 -28.15
C LEU A 524 5.76 -4.66 -26.74
N ALA A 525 5.34 -3.94 -25.69
CA ALA A 525 5.62 -4.28 -24.30
C ALA A 525 4.95 -5.61 -23.87
N ILE A 526 3.70 -5.83 -24.27
CA ILE A 526 2.99 -7.08 -24.02
C ILE A 526 3.68 -8.23 -24.76
N GLY A 527 4.03 -8.06 -26.03
CA GLY A 527 4.71 -9.09 -26.81
C GLY A 527 6.08 -9.47 -26.26
N LEU A 528 6.85 -8.48 -25.80
CA LEU A 528 8.15 -8.69 -25.16
C LEU A 528 8.00 -9.43 -23.81
N ALA A 529 7.00 -9.07 -23.01
CA ALA A 529 6.68 -9.81 -21.79
C ALA A 529 6.25 -11.26 -22.06
N MET A 530 5.55 -11.54 -23.17
CA MET A 530 5.20 -12.91 -23.59
C MET A 530 6.48 -13.73 -23.91
N ASP A 531 7.41 -13.17 -24.67
CA ASP A 531 8.67 -13.84 -25.01
C ASP A 531 9.53 -14.12 -23.76
N ILE A 532 9.61 -13.17 -22.81
CA ILE A 532 10.30 -13.38 -21.52
C ILE A 532 9.61 -14.47 -20.70
N ALA A 533 8.28 -14.48 -20.64
CA ALA A 533 7.51 -15.47 -19.88
C ALA A 533 7.76 -16.89 -20.40
N VAL A 534 7.83 -17.07 -21.73
CA VAL A 534 8.14 -18.36 -22.36
C VAL A 534 9.52 -18.86 -21.92
N ARG A 535 10.54 -17.99 -21.94
CA ARG A 535 11.92 -18.37 -21.57
C ARG A 535 12.06 -18.72 -20.09
N THR A 536 11.31 -18.05 -19.23
CA THR A 536 11.42 -18.19 -17.77
C THR A 536 10.57 -19.32 -17.19
N ALA A 537 9.42 -19.64 -17.79
CA ALA A 537 8.47 -20.60 -17.22
C ALA A 537 8.66 -22.06 -17.68
N GLY A 538 9.52 -22.33 -18.67
CA GLY A 538 9.63 -23.63 -19.33
C GLY A 538 8.53 -23.83 -20.38
N ALA A 539 8.82 -24.60 -21.44
CA ALA A 539 7.96 -24.68 -22.61
C ALA A 539 6.52 -25.11 -22.28
N GLY A 540 5.55 -24.27 -22.66
CA GLY A 540 4.11 -24.54 -22.59
C GLY A 540 3.44 -24.35 -21.22
N THR A 541 4.16 -24.02 -20.14
CA THR A 541 3.57 -23.80 -18.80
C THR A 541 3.05 -22.38 -18.59
N ALA A 542 3.51 -21.42 -19.39
CA ALA A 542 3.03 -20.05 -19.36
C ALA A 542 2.87 -19.50 -20.77
N GLY A 543 1.92 -18.59 -20.93
CA GLY A 543 1.64 -17.92 -22.18
C GLY A 543 0.60 -16.83 -21.97
N ALA A 544 0.02 -16.34 -23.04
CA ALA A 544 -1.01 -15.32 -22.98
C ALA A 544 -2.13 -15.64 -23.97
N VAL A 545 -3.36 -15.32 -23.58
CA VAL A 545 -4.55 -15.53 -24.41
C VAL A 545 -5.13 -14.16 -24.74
N ARG A 546 -5.21 -13.84 -26.03
CA ARG A 546 -5.91 -12.65 -26.50
C ARG A 546 -7.41 -12.90 -26.45
N GLY A 547 -8.12 -12.15 -25.61
CA GLY A 547 -9.56 -12.26 -25.45
C GLY A 547 -10.11 -11.33 -24.38
N MET A 548 -11.43 -11.26 -24.32
CA MET A 548 -12.15 -10.50 -23.28
C MET A 548 -12.55 -11.47 -22.17
N SER A 549 -12.06 -11.22 -20.96
CA SER A 549 -12.14 -12.17 -19.84
C SER A 549 -13.00 -11.63 -18.70
N THR A 550 -13.84 -12.51 -18.18
CA THR A 550 -14.73 -12.27 -17.03
C THR A 550 -14.56 -13.38 -16.00
N ASP A 551 -14.93 -13.11 -14.76
CA ASP A 551 -14.92 -14.05 -13.65
C ASP A 551 -16.32 -14.19 -13.06
N ILE A 552 -16.71 -15.42 -12.76
CA ILE A 552 -17.88 -15.70 -11.93
C ILE A 552 -17.46 -16.68 -10.83
N ASP A 553 -17.54 -16.23 -9.58
CA ASP A 553 -17.18 -17.00 -8.38
C ASP A 553 -15.81 -17.69 -8.45
N GLY A 554 -14.80 -17.00 -9.00
CA GLY A 554 -13.43 -17.54 -9.14
C GLY A 554 -13.23 -18.47 -10.34
N SER A 555 -14.26 -18.64 -11.18
CA SER A 555 -14.22 -19.37 -12.44
C SER A 555 -14.19 -18.41 -13.62
N GLY A 556 -13.03 -18.31 -14.24
CA GLY A 556 -12.77 -17.43 -15.37
C GLY A 556 -13.30 -17.98 -16.69
N LEU A 557 -13.84 -17.08 -17.49
CA LEU A 557 -14.30 -17.30 -18.85
C LEU A 557 -13.62 -16.26 -19.76
N ILE A 558 -12.98 -16.72 -20.84
CA ILE A 558 -12.42 -15.84 -21.87
C ILE A 558 -13.08 -16.05 -23.23
N LEU A 559 -13.51 -14.94 -23.83
CA LEU A 559 -14.06 -14.87 -25.19
C LEU A 559 -12.93 -14.59 -26.18
N VAL A 560 -12.71 -15.51 -27.12
CA VAL A 560 -11.62 -15.47 -28.11
C VAL A 560 -12.21 -15.53 -29.51
N GLY A 561 -11.78 -14.64 -30.39
CA GLY A 561 -12.25 -14.63 -31.77
C GLY A 561 -11.86 -13.34 -32.50
N PRO A 562 -11.90 -13.34 -33.84
CA PRO A 562 -11.52 -12.18 -34.65
C PRO A 562 -12.61 -11.09 -34.61
N PRO A 563 -12.30 -9.88 -35.12
CA PRO A 563 -13.32 -8.85 -35.35
C PRO A 563 -14.53 -9.40 -36.13
N GLY A 564 -15.74 -8.94 -35.79
CA GLY A 564 -16.98 -9.37 -36.45
C GLY A 564 -17.68 -10.58 -35.81
N THR A 565 -17.14 -11.14 -34.72
CA THR A 565 -17.74 -12.23 -33.94
C THR A 565 -18.61 -11.77 -32.76
N LYS A 566 -19.02 -10.49 -32.74
CA LYS A 566 -19.76 -9.85 -31.64
C LYS A 566 -19.13 -10.01 -30.24
N LYS A 567 -17.80 -10.17 -30.18
CA LYS A 567 -17.07 -10.44 -28.93
C LYS A 567 -17.26 -9.33 -27.89
N THR A 568 -17.21 -8.07 -28.32
CA THR A 568 -17.32 -6.91 -27.42
C THR A 568 -18.74 -6.77 -26.89
N GLU A 569 -19.73 -7.03 -27.73
CA GLU A 569 -21.15 -7.04 -27.40
C GLU A 569 -21.44 -8.10 -26.32
N LEU A 570 -21.04 -9.35 -26.56
CA LEU A 570 -21.18 -10.44 -25.59
C LEU A 570 -20.48 -10.13 -24.26
N PHE A 571 -19.29 -9.53 -24.31
CA PHE A 571 -18.55 -9.15 -23.11
C PHE A 571 -19.34 -8.14 -22.24
N PHE A 572 -19.89 -7.08 -22.83
CA PHE A 572 -20.70 -6.11 -22.08
C PHE A 572 -22.05 -6.67 -21.64
N GLU A 573 -22.68 -7.54 -22.42
CA GLU A 573 -23.90 -8.26 -22.03
C GLU A 573 -23.67 -9.20 -20.82
N LEU A 574 -22.48 -9.82 -20.72
CA LEU A 574 -22.09 -10.59 -19.53
C LEU A 574 -21.91 -9.65 -18.32
N LEU A 575 -21.20 -8.53 -18.48
CA LEU A 575 -20.98 -7.54 -17.41
C LEU A 575 -22.23 -6.72 -17.04
N ALA A 576 -23.34 -6.89 -17.76
CA ALA A 576 -24.64 -6.39 -17.33
C ALA A 576 -25.22 -7.24 -16.18
N ASP A 577 -24.79 -8.50 -16.05
CA ASP A 577 -25.12 -9.36 -14.91
C ASP A 577 -24.11 -9.13 -13.78
N PRO A 578 -24.55 -8.69 -12.59
CA PRO A 578 -23.66 -8.32 -11.48
C PRO A 578 -22.86 -9.50 -10.90
N ARG A 579 -23.21 -10.75 -11.25
CA ARG A 579 -22.43 -11.94 -10.87
C ARG A 579 -21.11 -12.04 -11.62
N PHE A 580 -21.05 -11.48 -12.84
CA PHE A 580 -19.84 -11.48 -13.65
C PHE A 580 -18.98 -10.26 -13.31
N LYS A 581 -17.73 -10.53 -12.96
CA LYS A 581 -16.73 -9.53 -12.67
C LYS A 581 -15.83 -9.35 -13.89
N LEU A 582 -15.47 -8.11 -14.18
CA LEU A 582 -14.50 -7.79 -15.23
C LEU A 582 -13.11 -8.28 -14.83
N GLN A 583 -12.40 -8.99 -15.72
CA GLN A 583 -10.99 -9.32 -15.52
C GLN A 583 -10.08 -8.55 -16.48
N ALA A 584 -10.31 -8.67 -17.78
CA ALA A 584 -9.49 -8.03 -18.81
C ALA A 584 -10.29 -7.79 -20.09
N ASN A 585 -9.99 -6.72 -20.82
CA ASN A 585 -10.72 -6.35 -22.06
C ASN A 585 -9.98 -6.76 -23.35
N ASP A 586 -8.78 -7.33 -23.26
CA ASP A 586 -7.98 -7.60 -24.47
C ASP A 586 -7.04 -8.81 -24.36
N VAL A 587 -6.27 -8.94 -23.27
CA VAL A 587 -5.32 -10.04 -23.07
C VAL A 587 -5.19 -10.42 -21.60
N VAL A 588 -4.97 -11.71 -21.34
CA VAL A 588 -4.59 -12.24 -20.01
C VAL A 588 -3.34 -13.10 -20.13
N PHE A 589 -2.47 -13.04 -19.13
CA PHE A 589 -1.33 -13.96 -19.01
C PHE A 589 -1.77 -15.17 -18.21
N VAL A 590 -1.48 -16.37 -18.70
CA VAL A 590 -1.93 -17.62 -18.10
C VAL A 590 -0.72 -18.44 -17.70
N ARG A 591 -0.73 -18.92 -16.45
CA ARG A 591 0.22 -19.90 -15.94
C ARG A 591 -0.52 -21.18 -15.60
N ILE A 592 0.04 -22.31 -16.06
CA ILE A 592 -0.52 -23.64 -15.89
C ILE A 592 0.38 -24.39 -14.92
N ALA A 593 -0.14 -24.64 -13.72
CA ALA A 593 0.55 -25.37 -12.66
C ALA A 593 -0.44 -26.29 -11.94
N GLY A 594 -0.05 -27.54 -11.69
CA GLY A 594 -0.90 -28.53 -11.00
C GLY A 594 -2.25 -28.78 -11.68
N GLY A 595 -2.31 -28.74 -13.02
CA GLY A 595 -3.54 -28.94 -13.80
C GLY A 595 -4.55 -27.79 -13.72
N ARG A 596 -4.13 -26.62 -13.22
CA ARG A 596 -4.96 -25.41 -13.15
C ARG A 596 -4.35 -24.31 -13.99
N ALA A 597 -5.18 -23.66 -14.81
CA ALA A 597 -4.82 -22.46 -15.56
C ALA A 597 -5.20 -21.22 -14.74
N VAL A 598 -4.20 -20.48 -14.25
CA VAL A 598 -4.41 -19.22 -13.52
C VAL A 598 -4.17 -18.08 -14.49
N ALA A 599 -5.19 -17.25 -14.71
CA ALA A 599 -5.12 -16.07 -15.57
C ALA A 599 -4.91 -14.80 -14.73
N ASP A 600 -3.93 -13.98 -15.10
CA ASP A 600 -3.53 -12.72 -14.48
C ASP A 600 -3.72 -11.57 -15.48
N CYS A 601 -4.37 -10.47 -15.05
CA CYS A 601 -4.45 -9.21 -15.78
C CYS A 601 -3.24 -8.34 -15.43
N VAL A 602 -2.42 -8.02 -16.45
CA VAL A 602 -1.14 -7.30 -16.28
C VAL A 602 -1.26 -5.77 -16.35
N GLU A 603 -2.39 -5.27 -16.83
CA GLU A 603 -2.63 -3.84 -17.08
C GLU A 603 -3.44 -3.21 -15.96
N ARG A 604 -2.94 -2.16 -15.31
CA ARG A 604 -3.66 -1.46 -14.23
C ARG A 604 -4.97 -0.86 -14.70
N LYS A 605 -5.03 -0.35 -15.92
CA LYS A 605 -6.19 0.28 -16.52
C LYS A 605 -6.48 -0.36 -17.88
N LEU A 606 -7.74 -0.37 -18.27
CA LEU A 606 -8.17 -0.94 -19.54
C LEU A 606 -7.95 0.10 -20.64
N TYR A 607 -7.06 -0.18 -21.58
CA TYR A 607 -6.95 0.61 -22.79
C TYR A 607 -8.06 0.17 -23.75
N MET A 608 -9.08 1.02 -23.93
CA MET A 608 -10.34 0.65 -24.57
C MET A 608 -10.75 1.66 -25.65
N PRO A 609 -11.21 1.21 -26.83
CA PRO A 609 -11.77 2.11 -27.84
C PRO A 609 -12.96 2.89 -27.28
N THR A 610 -12.97 4.22 -27.45
CA THR A 610 -14.05 5.08 -26.94
C THR A 610 -15.39 4.79 -27.59
N ALA A 611 -15.39 4.28 -28.82
CA ALA A 611 -16.59 3.83 -29.54
C ALA A 611 -17.35 2.70 -28.81
N ALA A 612 -16.75 2.04 -27.82
CA ALA A 612 -17.44 1.05 -26.97
C ALA A 612 -18.67 1.63 -26.23
N VAL A 613 -18.77 2.96 -26.10
CA VAL A 613 -19.96 3.64 -25.55
C VAL A 613 -21.24 3.31 -26.32
N GLU A 614 -21.16 3.00 -27.62
CA GLU A 614 -22.31 2.59 -28.42
C GLU A 614 -22.86 1.23 -27.98
N LEU A 615 -22.04 0.40 -27.33
CA LEU A 615 -22.42 -0.91 -26.78
C LEU A 615 -22.85 -0.81 -25.32
N ASP A 616 -22.18 0.06 -24.54
CA ASP A 616 -22.52 0.30 -23.14
C ASP A 616 -22.45 1.79 -22.80
N ARG A 617 -23.63 2.43 -22.69
CA ARG A 617 -23.73 3.86 -22.38
C ARG A 617 -23.20 4.24 -20.99
N ARG A 618 -23.03 3.28 -20.08
CA ARG A 618 -22.41 3.53 -18.76
C ARG A 618 -20.97 4.02 -18.92
N LEU A 619 -20.30 3.68 -20.03
CA LEU A 619 -18.92 4.07 -20.30
C LEU A 619 -18.76 5.56 -20.58
N ALA A 620 -19.77 6.25 -21.13
CA ALA A 620 -19.66 7.65 -21.52
C ALA A 620 -19.19 8.57 -20.36
N PRO A 621 -19.87 8.59 -19.19
CA PRO A 621 -19.42 9.40 -18.06
C PRO A 621 -18.11 8.91 -17.42
N LEU A 622 -17.66 7.69 -17.72
CA LEU A 622 -16.40 7.14 -17.22
C LEU A 622 -15.23 7.55 -18.12
N PHE A 623 -15.40 7.47 -19.44
CA PHE A 623 -14.45 7.98 -20.42
C PHE A 623 -14.29 9.50 -20.28
N ASP A 624 -15.34 10.22 -19.87
CA ASP A 624 -15.28 11.67 -19.55
C ASP A 624 -14.33 11.98 -18.37
N ARG A 625 -13.91 10.94 -17.62
CA ARG A 625 -13.00 11.01 -16.47
C ARG A 625 -11.69 10.26 -16.73
N SER A 626 -11.57 9.56 -17.86
CA SER A 626 -10.38 8.80 -18.25
C SER A 626 -9.41 9.66 -19.04
N LYS A 627 -8.11 9.34 -18.97
CA LYS A 627 -7.19 9.88 -19.99
C LYS A 627 -7.57 9.29 -21.34
N CYS A 628 -7.70 10.13 -22.36
CA CYS A 628 -8.04 9.69 -23.70
C CYS A 628 -6.97 10.09 -24.71
N GLU A 629 -6.84 9.29 -25.76
CA GLU A 629 -5.95 9.52 -26.89
C GLU A 629 -6.81 9.65 -28.14
N ASN A 630 -6.47 10.56 -29.04
CA ASN A 630 -7.11 10.77 -30.36
C ASN A 630 -8.61 11.08 -30.36
N VAL A 631 -9.17 11.56 -29.24
CA VAL A 631 -10.58 11.99 -29.17
C VAL A 631 -10.85 13.24 -30.01
N ILE A 632 -12.03 13.28 -30.64
CA ILE A 632 -12.50 14.44 -31.40
C ILE A 632 -13.27 15.36 -30.46
N VAL A 633 -12.71 16.54 -30.20
CA VAL A 633 -13.28 17.53 -29.26
C VAL A 633 -13.84 18.76 -29.95
N HIS A 634 -13.48 19.01 -31.22
CA HIS A 634 -14.05 20.06 -32.06
C HIS A 634 -14.74 19.45 -33.28
N LYS A 635 -15.87 20.05 -33.69
CA LYS A 635 -16.66 19.58 -34.84
C LYS A 635 -15.86 19.67 -36.14
N ASP A 636 -15.01 20.68 -36.27
CA ASP A 636 -14.20 20.90 -37.48
C ASP A 636 -13.15 19.80 -37.69
N ASP A 637 -12.75 19.10 -36.63
CA ASP A 637 -11.84 17.94 -36.68
C ASP A 637 -12.56 16.62 -37.02
N CYS A 638 -13.90 16.63 -37.10
CA CYS A 638 -14.70 15.45 -37.40
C CYS A 638 -14.57 15.05 -38.87
N GLN A 639 -13.93 13.91 -39.15
CA GLN A 639 -13.80 13.39 -40.52
C GLN A 639 -14.96 12.46 -40.94
N ASP A 640 -15.94 12.24 -40.07
CA ASP A 640 -17.08 11.36 -40.36
C ASP A 640 -18.22 12.15 -41.04
N MET A 641 -18.35 11.96 -42.37
CA MET A 641 -19.32 12.70 -43.20
C MET A 641 -20.78 12.48 -42.76
N ASP A 642 -21.13 11.30 -42.27
CA ASP A 642 -22.48 10.99 -41.77
C ASP A 642 -22.75 11.71 -40.44
N CYS A 643 -21.72 11.88 -39.61
CA CYS A 643 -21.80 12.68 -38.38
C CYS A 643 -21.92 14.18 -38.68
N GLN A 644 -21.25 14.69 -39.71
CA GLN A 644 -21.32 16.11 -40.09
C GLN A 644 -22.68 16.51 -40.69
N ARG A 645 -23.34 15.59 -41.41
CA ARG A 645 -24.65 15.81 -42.05
C ARG A 645 -25.84 15.70 -41.10
N ALA A 646 -25.66 15.09 -39.93
CA ALA A 646 -26.74 14.95 -38.95
C ALA A 646 -26.89 16.25 -38.14
N ASP A 647 -28.11 16.80 -38.05
CA ASP A 647 -28.47 17.94 -37.18
C ASP A 647 -28.43 17.58 -35.66
N ASP A 648 -27.73 16.50 -35.30
CA ASP A 648 -27.61 15.94 -33.96
C ASP A 648 -26.13 15.74 -33.56
N CYS A 649 -25.31 16.77 -33.81
CA CYS A 649 -23.91 16.73 -33.41
C CYS A 649 -23.78 16.80 -31.88
N ARG A 650 -23.16 15.78 -31.28
CA ARG A 650 -22.95 15.69 -29.83
C ARG A 650 -22.11 16.84 -29.26
N LEU A 651 -21.12 17.31 -30.04
CA LEU A 651 -20.25 18.42 -29.64
C LEU A 651 -21.04 19.73 -29.59
N ASP A 652 -21.93 19.97 -30.56
CA ASP A 652 -22.82 21.13 -30.57
C ASP A 652 -23.82 21.09 -29.40
N LYS A 653 -24.20 19.88 -28.96
CA LYS A 653 -25.02 19.63 -27.76
C LYS A 653 -24.22 19.66 -26.44
N GLY A 654 -22.95 20.04 -26.47
CA GLY A 654 -22.12 20.23 -25.27
C GLY A 654 -21.48 18.94 -24.71
N SER A 655 -21.45 17.84 -25.47
CA SER A 655 -20.63 16.67 -25.11
C SER A 655 -19.14 17.00 -25.18
N LEU A 656 -18.32 16.37 -24.33
CA LEU A 656 -16.88 16.63 -24.27
C LEU A 656 -16.10 16.11 -25.49
N TYR A 657 -16.57 15.03 -26.12
CA TYR A 657 -15.98 14.45 -27.33
C TYR A 657 -17.04 13.68 -28.12
N CYS A 658 -16.74 13.44 -29.40
CA CYS A 658 -17.59 12.68 -30.31
C CYS A 658 -17.12 11.22 -30.39
N TYR A 659 -17.92 10.28 -29.86
CA TYR A 659 -17.63 8.85 -29.93
C TYR A 659 -17.76 8.28 -31.36
N LYS A 660 -18.68 8.81 -32.17
CA LYS A 660 -18.96 8.35 -33.54
C LYS A 660 -17.81 8.68 -34.51
N ALA A 661 -17.25 9.88 -34.38
CA ALA A 661 -16.20 10.37 -35.27
C ALA A 661 -14.78 9.96 -34.82
N ALA A 662 -14.62 9.47 -33.58
CA ALA A 662 -13.32 9.17 -32.99
C ALA A 662 -12.93 7.69 -33.14
N LYS A 663 -12.79 7.22 -34.39
CA LYS A 663 -12.54 5.80 -34.71
C LYS A 663 -11.21 5.25 -34.15
N GLU A 664 -10.20 6.11 -34.00
CA GLU A 664 -8.89 5.76 -33.45
C GLU A 664 -8.75 6.16 -31.97
N ALA A 665 -9.83 6.63 -31.34
CA ALA A 665 -9.75 7.14 -29.98
C ALA A 665 -9.87 6.05 -28.94
N HIS A 666 -8.99 6.10 -27.95
CA HIS A 666 -8.92 5.16 -26.85
C HIS A 666 -8.96 5.88 -25.51
N ALA A 667 -9.58 5.25 -24.53
CA ALA A 667 -9.63 5.71 -23.15
C ALA A 667 -8.85 4.74 -22.25
N MET A 668 -8.18 5.31 -21.24
CA MET A 668 -7.55 4.57 -20.15
C MET A 668 -8.54 4.45 -18.99
N LEU A 669 -9.34 3.39 -18.99
CA LEU A 669 -10.43 3.19 -18.03
C LEU A 669 -9.93 2.46 -16.78
N ASP A 670 -10.20 3.02 -15.59
CA ASP A 670 -10.01 2.26 -14.36
C ASP A 670 -11.09 1.19 -14.24
N PRO A 671 -10.74 -0.11 -14.16
CA PRO A 671 -11.71 -1.19 -14.11
C PRO A 671 -12.64 -1.08 -12.90
N GLY A 672 -12.18 -0.52 -11.77
CA GLY A 672 -12.98 -0.34 -10.57
C GLY A 672 -14.07 0.72 -10.69
N TRP A 673 -14.03 1.57 -11.73
CA TRP A 673 -15.11 2.52 -12.01
C TRP A 673 -16.31 1.86 -12.67
N LEU A 674 -16.13 0.69 -13.28
CA LEU A 674 -17.20 -0.09 -13.89
C LEU A 674 -17.82 -1.02 -12.85
N GLY A 675 -18.76 -0.49 -12.05
CA GLY A 675 -19.50 -1.28 -11.04
C GLY A 675 -18.87 -1.36 -9.65
N GLY A 676 -17.73 -0.68 -9.41
CA GLY A 676 -17.04 -0.62 -8.12
C GLY A 676 -15.88 -1.61 -7.99
N PRO A 677 -15.04 -1.52 -6.92
CA PRO A 677 -13.88 -2.41 -6.76
C PRO A 677 -14.21 -3.91 -6.74
N ALA A 678 -15.40 -4.28 -6.24
CA ALA A 678 -15.85 -5.67 -6.17
C ALA A 678 -16.32 -6.23 -7.53
N ALA A 679 -16.58 -5.37 -8.52
CA ALA A 679 -17.03 -5.75 -9.86
C ALA A 679 -15.87 -6.08 -10.82
N SER A 680 -14.63 -6.07 -10.33
CA SER A 680 -13.45 -6.46 -11.10
C SER A 680 -12.52 -7.37 -10.32
N VAL A 681 -11.81 -8.25 -11.02
CA VAL A 681 -10.78 -9.12 -10.44
C VAL A 681 -9.49 -9.05 -11.25
N ARG A 682 -8.34 -9.17 -10.59
CA ARG A 682 -7.04 -9.22 -11.27
C ARG A 682 -6.66 -10.62 -11.71
N ARG A 683 -7.08 -11.62 -10.94
CA ARG A 683 -6.72 -13.03 -11.09
C ARG A 683 -7.97 -13.89 -11.04
N THR A 684 -8.03 -14.91 -11.89
CA THR A 684 -9.06 -15.95 -11.87
C THR A 684 -8.48 -17.31 -12.28
N ASN A 685 -9.17 -18.40 -11.94
CA ASN A 685 -8.87 -19.71 -12.52
C ASN A 685 -9.60 -19.82 -13.85
N LEU A 686 -8.87 -19.79 -14.96
CA LEU A 686 -9.45 -19.88 -16.29
C LEU A 686 -10.03 -21.29 -16.50
N ARG A 687 -11.36 -21.39 -16.54
CA ARG A 687 -12.11 -22.65 -16.70
C ARG A 687 -12.69 -22.82 -18.09
N TRP A 688 -13.02 -21.71 -18.76
CA TRP A 688 -13.69 -21.72 -20.05
C TRP A 688 -12.93 -20.90 -21.07
N LEU A 689 -12.57 -21.55 -22.18
CA LEU A 689 -12.06 -20.95 -23.40
C LEU A 689 -13.18 -20.99 -24.46
N VAL A 690 -13.77 -19.84 -24.75
CA VAL A 690 -14.88 -19.75 -25.73
C VAL A 690 -14.34 -19.20 -27.04
N LEU A 691 -14.25 -20.06 -28.05
CA LEU A 691 -13.92 -19.67 -29.41
C LEU A 691 -15.20 -19.20 -30.11
N LEU A 692 -15.17 -17.97 -30.63
CA LEU A 692 -16.33 -17.35 -31.23
C LEU A 692 -16.36 -17.54 -32.75
N ARG A 693 -17.56 -17.81 -33.26
CA ARG A 693 -17.92 -17.71 -34.67
C ARG A 693 -19.19 -16.89 -34.84
N ASN A 694 -19.54 -16.56 -36.08
CA ASN A 694 -20.73 -15.78 -36.38
C ASN A 694 -21.32 -16.18 -37.73
N ASP A 695 -22.09 -17.26 -37.77
CA ASP A 695 -22.77 -17.71 -38.97
C ASP A 695 -24.24 -18.03 -38.71
N ALA A 696 -25.05 -18.09 -39.77
CA ALA A 696 -26.50 -18.20 -39.65
C ALA A 696 -27.01 -19.63 -39.41
N THR A 697 -26.18 -20.65 -39.63
CA THR A 697 -26.64 -22.04 -39.80
C THR A 697 -26.17 -22.98 -38.71
N SER A 698 -25.02 -22.69 -38.09
CA SER A 698 -24.38 -23.62 -37.19
C SER A 698 -24.94 -23.55 -35.76
N PRO A 699 -24.88 -24.63 -34.96
CA PRO A 699 -25.44 -24.66 -33.60
C PRO A 699 -24.86 -23.57 -32.69
N ALA A 700 -25.65 -23.17 -31.69
CA ALA A 700 -25.32 -22.13 -30.72
C ALA A 700 -24.03 -22.43 -29.92
N VAL A 701 -23.87 -23.68 -29.47
CA VAL A 701 -22.71 -24.15 -28.72
C VAL A 701 -22.32 -25.53 -29.23
N VAL A 702 -21.03 -25.73 -29.50
CA VAL A 702 -20.46 -27.04 -29.84
C VAL A 702 -19.24 -27.25 -28.94
N GLU A 703 -19.22 -28.33 -28.16
CA GLU A 703 -17.98 -28.76 -27.51
C GLU A 703 -17.04 -29.33 -28.57
N ILE A 704 -15.81 -28.83 -28.60
CA ILE A 704 -14.81 -29.24 -29.58
C ILE A 704 -13.65 -29.93 -28.88
N GLY A 705 -13.11 -30.96 -29.53
CA GLY A 705 -11.93 -31.67 -29.03
C GLY A 705 -10.67 -30.80 -29.08
N LYS A 706 -9.65 -31.18 -28.31
CA LYS A 706 -8.37 -30.48 -28.21
C LYS A 706 -7.72 -30.19 -29.58
N ASP A 707 -7.69 -31.18 -30.47
CA ASP A 707 -7.04 -31.03 -31.78
C ASP A 707 -7.80 -30.06 -32.70
N GLU A 708 -9.13 -30.06 -32.64
CA GLU A 708 -9.95 -29.12 -33.41
C GLU A 708 -9.78 -27.70 -32.88
N ALA A 709 -9.82 -27.51 -31.56
CA ALA A 709 -9.57 -26.22 -30.92
C ALA A 709 -8.20 -25.65 -31.28
N LEU A 710 -7.15 -26.48 -31.28
CA LEU A 710 -5.81 -26.08 -31.68
C LEU A 710 -5.75 -25.64 -33.15
N ARG A 711 -6.38 -26.38 -34.06
CA ARG A 711 -6.45 -26.00 -35.49
C ARG A 711 -7.18 -24.67 -35.67
N THR A 712 -8.29 -24.46 -34.97
CA THR A 712 -9.05 -23.20 -35.05
C THR A 712 -8.22 -22.02 -34.54
N LEU A 713 -7.57 -22.18 -33.39
CA LEU A 713 -6.69 -21.17 -32.81
C LEU A 713 -5.53 -20.85 -33.77
N GLU A 714 -4.83 -21.86 -34.27
CA GLU A 714 -3.68 -21.70 -35.16
C GLU A 714 -4.05 -21.03 -36.49
N ALA A 715 -5.19 -21.39 -37.07
CA ALA A 715 -5.69 -20.76 -38.30
C ALA A 715 -5.95 -19.25 -38.10
N GLY A 716 -6.39 -18.85 -36.90
CA GLY A 716 -6.63 -17.43 -36.60
C GLY A 716 -7.83 -16.85 -37.36
N GLU A 717 -8.72 -17.70 -37.87
CA GLU A 717 -9.92 -17.34 -38.62
C GLU A 717 -11.18 -17.89 -37.93
N ALA A 718 -12.33 -17.28 -38.21
CA ALA A 718 -13.62 -17.78 -37.71
C ALA A 718 -14.66 -17.76 -38.83
N ALA A 719 -15.42 -18.84 -38.95
CA ALA A 719 -16.50 -18.95 -39.92
C ALA A 719 -17.54 -17.83 -39.74
N GLY A 720 -17.91 -17.19 -40.85
CA GLY A 720 -18.97 -16.17 -40.92
C GLY A 720 -18.63 -14.78 -40.37
N ALA A 721 -17.37 -14.50 -40.00
CA ALA A 721 -16.96 -13.16 -39.56
C ALA A 721 -17.26 -12.08 -40.63
N LYS A 722 -18.23 -11.18 -40.35
CA LYS A 722 -18.75 -10.18 -41.30
C LYS A 722 -17.73 -9.15 -41.80
N LYS A 723 -16.61 -8.99 -41.10
CA LYS A 723 -15.45 -8.21 -41.54
C LYS A 723 -14.28 -9.18 -41.59
N ALA A 724 -13.95 -9.69 -42.77
CA ALA A 724 -12.64 -10.28 -42.96
C ALA A 724 -11.59 -9.27 -42.49
N LEU A 725 -10.59 -9.72 -41.72
CA LEU A 725 -9.32 -9.00 -41.62
C LEU A 725 -8.93 -8.67 -43.07
N THR A 726 -8.53 -7.42 -43.32
CA THR A 726 -8.01 -6.96 -44.64
C THR A 726 -7.41 -8.12 -45.41
N ALA A 727 -7.95 -8.41 -46.60
CA ALA A 727 -7.63 -9.60 -47.37
C ALA A 727 -6.13 -9.93 -47.28
N GLY A 728 -5.79 -10.99 -46.54
CA GLY A 728 -4.43 -11.57 -46.56
C GLY A 728 -3.57 -11.53 -45.29
N LYS A 729 -4.04 -11.20 -44.09
CA LYS A 729 -3.25 -11.49 -42.86
C LYS A 729 -4.03 -12.28 -41.83
N THR A 730 -3.89 -13.61 -41.88
CA THR A 730 -4.23 -14.51 -40.78
C THR A 730 -3.45 -14.08 -39.53
N GLN A 731 -4.11 -14.11 -38.36
CA GLN A 731 -3.47 -13.84 -37.08
C GLN A 731 -3.52 -15.11 -36.24
N PRO A 732 -2.49 -15.97 -36.29
CA PRO A 732 -2.44 -17.18 -35.49
C PRO A 732 -2.74 -16.87 -34.01
N TYR A 733 -3.56 -17.72 -33.40
CA TYR A 733 -4.04 -17.60 -32.03
C TYR A 733 -4.83 -16.31 -31.73
N TYR A 734 -5.27 -15.60 -32.78
CA TYR A 734 -5.94 -14.31 -32.73
C TYR A 734 -5.15 -13.23 -31.96
N ASN A 735 -3.83 -13.39 -31.85
CA ASN A 735 -2.99 -12.56 -30.97
C ASN A 735 -2.07 -11.65 -31.79
N PRO A 736 -2.41 -10.35 -31.93
CA PRO A 736 -1.59 -9.39 -32.68
C PRO A 736 -0.33 -8.95 -31.91
N HIS A 737 -0.18 -9.34 -30.64
CA HIS A 737 0.98 -9.01 -29.82
C HIS A 737 2.14 -10.01 -29.98
N LEU A 738 1.94 -11.11 -30.73
CA LEU A 738 3.01 -12.06 -31.01
C LEU A 738 4.07 -11.40 -31.90
N LEU A 739 5.26 -11.16 -31.33
CA LEU A 739 6.37 -10.50 -32.02
C LEU A 739 7.07 -11.48 -32.96
N GLY A 740 6.58 -11.59 -34.18
CA GLY A 740 7.08 -12.53 -35.18
C GLY A 740 6.38 -13.88 -35.04
N ALA A 741 5.88 -14.42 -36.14
CA ALA A 741 5.13 -15.67 -36.19
C ALA A 741 5.93 -16.77 -36.90
N GLY A 742 7.22 -16.87 -36.60
CA GLY A 742 8.08 -17.92 -37.13
C GLY A 742 7.66 -19.32 -36.63
N PRO A 743 8.07 -20.40 -37.32
CA PRO A 743 7.67 -21.77 -36.97
C PRO A 743 7.90 -22.14 -35.49
N GLU A 744 9.05 -21.77 -34.93
CA GLU A 744 9.40 -22.04 -33.53
C GLU A 744 8.43 -21.37 -32.54
N LYS A 745 8.06 -20.11 -32.79
CA LYS A 745 7.10 -19.39 -31.95
C LYS A 745 5.70 -19.98 -32.05
N LEU A 746 5.28 -20.41 -33.24
CA LEU A 746 3.99 -21.07 -33.43
C LEU A 746 3.95 -22.43 -32.72
N GLU A 747 5.06 -23.16 -32.68
CA GLU A 747 5.19 -24.42 -31.93
C GLU A 747 5.08 -24.19 -30.41
N VAL A 748 5.74 -23.15 -29.89
CA VAL A 748 5.59 -22.75 -28.47
C VAL A 748 4.13 -22.41 -28.13
N GLN A 749 3.46 -21.64 -28.99
CA GLN A 749 2.04 -21.33 -28.82
C GLN A 749 1.18 -22.59 -28.85
N ARG A 750 1.44 -23.50 -29.80
CA ARG A 750 0.74 -24.79 -29.90
C ARG A 750 0.89 -25.59 -28.61
N ALA A 751 2.11 -25.67 -28.06
CA ALA A 751 2.39 -26.37 -26.81
C ALA A 751 1.66 -25.73 -25.62
N PHE A 752 1.66 -24.39 -25.52
CA PHE A 752 0.95 -23.66 -24.47
C PHE A 752 -0.56 -23.86 -24.54
N PHE A 753 -1.19 -23.63 -25.69
CA PHE A 753 -2.63 -23.85 -25.86
C PHE A 753 -3.00 -25.31 -25.69
N GLY A 754 -2.12 -26.24 -26.08
CA GLY A 754 -2.30 -27.67 -25.85
C GLY A 754 -2.46 -27.99 -24.36
N ARG A 755 -1.60 -27.44 -23.51
CA ARG A 755 -1.71 -27.62 -22.05
C ARG A 755 -2.88 -26.85 -21.44
N LEU A 756 -3.20 -25.67 -22.00
CA LEU A 756 -4.35 -24.89 -21.55
C LEU A 756 -5.65 -25.67 -21.74
N LEU A 757 -5.80 -26.31 -22.89
CA LEU A 757 -6.95 -27.14 -23.24
C LEU A 757 -7.06 -28.41 -22.38
N ASP A 758 -5.96 -28.85 -21.74
CA ASP A 758 -6.01 -29.92 -20.73
C ASP A 758 -6.56 -29.44 -19.38
N SER A 759 -6.53 -28.13 -19.12
CA SER A 759 -6.90 -27.51 -17.84
C SER A 759 -8.21 -26.70 -17.89
N ALA A 760 -8.65 -26.32 -19.09
CA ALA A 760 -9.83 -25.50 -19.35
C ALA A 760 -10.69 -26.11 -20.46
N ARG A 761 -12.01 -26.03 -20.30
CA ARG A 761 -12.97 -26.51 -21.31
C ARG A 761 -13.01 -25.55 -22.48
N CYS A 762 -13.04 -26.11 -23.68
CA CYS A 762 -13.12 -25.33 -24.91
C CYS A 762 -14.46 -25.56 -25.61
N VAL A 763 -15.12 -24.48 -25.99
CA VAL A 763 -16.36 -24.54 -26.78
C VAL A 763 -16.28 -23.60 -27.96
N LEU A 764 -16.92 -23.99 -29.04
CA LEU A 764 -17.21 -23.13 -30.18
C LEU A 764 -18.60 -22.52 -29.99
N PHE A 765 -18.66 -21.20 -29.82
CA PHE A 765 -19.89 -20.45 -29.57
C PHE A 765 -20.28 -19.60 -30.79
N ASN A 766 -21.51 -19.76 -31.26
CA ASN A 766 -22.03 -19.03 -32.41
C ASN A 766 -22.82 -17.79 -31.99
N SER A 767 -22.15 -16.64 -32.01
CA SER A 767 -22.74 -15.31 -31.76
C SER A 767 -23.76 -14.85 -32.82
N GLY A 768 -23.86 -15.58 -33.94
CA GLY A 768 -24.84 -15.35 -35.00
C GLY A 768 -26.25 -15.79 -34.63
N VAL A 769 -26.37 -16.83 -33.79
CA VAL A 769 -27.66 -17.46 -33.43
C VAL A 769 -27.95 -17.47 -31.92
N ALA A 770 -26.98 -17.12 -31.08
CA ALA A 770 -27.12 -17.05 -29.61
C ALA A 770 -26.42 -15.82 -29.01
N GLY A 771 -26.99 -15.28 -27.93
CA GLY A 771 -26.47 -14.15 -27.15
C GLY A 771 -25.89 -14.54 -25.79
N ALA A 772 -25.54 -13.56 -24.95
CA ALA A 772 -24.83 -13.82 -23.68
C ALA A 772 -25.61 -14.69 -22.68
N ASP A 773 -26.95 -14.71 -22.71
CA ASP A 773 -27.72 -15.57 -21.79
C ASP A 773 -27.38 -17.05 -21.97
N LYS A 774 -27.07 -17.48 -23.20
CA LYS A 774 -26.62 -18.85 -23.44
C LYS A 774 -25.23 -19.13 -22.86
N LEU A 775 -24.35 -18.13 -22.83
CA LEU A 775 -23.06 -18.23 -22.13
C LEU A 775 -23.25 -18.28 -20.62
N LYS A 776 -24.17 -17.48 -20.06
CA LYS A 776 -24.50 -17.51 -18.63
C LYS A 776 -25.01 -18.88 -18.21
N GLU A 777 -25.89 -19.49 -19.00
CA GLU A 777 -26.36 -20.87 -18.79
C GLU A 777 -25.20 -21.87 -18.82
N LEU A 778 -24.35 -21.79 -19.86
CA LEU A 778 -23.21 -22.69 -20.04
C LEU A 778 -22.31 -22.67 -18.79
N VAL A 779 -21.91 -21.48 -18.35
CA VAL A 779 -20.96 -21.32 -17.24
C VAL A 779 -21.61 -21.60 -15.88
N SER A 780 -22.91 -21.31 -15.71
CA SER A 780 -23.63 -21.57 -14.44
C SER A 780 -24.01 -23.04 -14.25
N SER A 781 -24.16 -23.80 -15.34
CA SER A 781 -24.65 -25.18 -15.26
C SER A 781 -23.65 -26.17 -14.65
N GLY A 782 -22.37 -25.79 -14.54
CA GLY A 782 -21.29 -26.64 -14.01
C GLY A 782 -21.10 -27.98 -14.73
N ARG A 783 -21.84 -28.22 -15.83
CA ARG A 783 -21.85 -29.45 -16.62
C ARG A 783 -20.95 -29.35 -17.81
#